data_AF-A0A8B8ELU7-F1
#
_entry.id   AF-A0A8B8ELU7-F1
#
_cell.length_a   1.000
_cell.length_b   1.000
_cell.length_c   1.000
_cell.angle_alpha   90.00
_cell.angle_beta   90.00
_cell.angle_gamma   90.00
#
_symmetry.space_group_name_H-M   'P 1'
#
loop_
_entity.id
_entity.type
_entity.pdbx_description
1 polymer ?
#
loop_
_entity_poly.entity_id
_entity_poly.type
_entity_poly.pdbx_seq_one_letter_code
_entity_poly.pdbx_strand_id
1 'polypeptide(L)'
;MSGRNMMCRLLTRSSRVQQSLLPRTVCTTVAGGSRARKSRKQWESLSSSRNISWSGPSLQGNVTVNNVKLRTEKTKKASLVIFDKDGTLICFHSMWTPWAKKIVTKIEEATGQKGIQDKIYDVLGFCTKKQKVMPGLLAEATSGEIKDEMTKMLVGEGMEESEVRRILETVWMEGNARNPEEMKKLGDLETLFKILKKNNVKIALITSDNRKGTDALLEELGLARYFEHVICGDDPDTEPKPAPYNALKICQKLGIDPADAVMVGDTKTDMLLGKSAKLGWSVGVLSGVGQTGDLLPHADHVVNDIEDILPLILPYEEWQSCYAYSPYERFLVEPNEKENIVQSRKKPLADLVIFDLHGTLICLHRKYPKFVEFFCSRLKQMTGLELSEKVNRLLGLNKDATRVMHGILSEGTSSEAKGAMVEVLRREGIFYQEAIMIVNQIWKEADFILRSQPDPLCPDIEGMFQELKQNGIKIAINTGEPREFVISDLMNLRLTKYVDMLICGDDPISQPRPSGHNTLLICDELKVSPSRTAVVGDSVGDLQMGQSAFVSQKIGVLSGVNSEDQLKHYADNIIPSIANISDLILQKDKSSGKDSNQQTQEEGRKLFAGGFSLSSSASYRDQPRRCFSTSSRRLVHVSSNKDKYDYIIVGVGSAGCTLANRLSADPAKSVLLLEAGPRDLWHWDSWKIYMPAALMYNLCDDKYNWYYHTEPEKGMNNRVMYWPRGRVWGGSSALNAMVYIRGHALDYDRWEKEGAKGWSYADCLPYFRKAQCHELGANDYRGGNGPLQVSRGKTNNPLFHAFIEAGVQAGYPFTDDMNGYQQEGFGWMDMTIGKGKRCSAAAAYLHPIVNQRANLTTQDEALSRRILFEGNRAVGIEYERGNSDIRTEYGEEIILCGGAINSPQLLMLSGVGNADDLRKLDIPIVQHLPGVGENLQDHLEVYVQQECKKPITLYKAQWKFPHVMIKIGLEWFIKQTGDGATAHLEAGGFIRSEPGVEHPNIQYHFLPSTVNDHGRKPGDRHAYQAHVGPMRPTSRGFLKLKSRDPKKHPRIVANYLSTEQDIREMRDSVKLTREIFQQKAFDPFRGPEIGPGDHVQTDEQIDDYNRNMADSAYHPSCTCKMGSESDPMAVVDPSTKVYGIEGLRVVDASIMPSVVSGNLNGPTIMVAEKAADIIIGNPPLPRSKAPVYKPITLKTQR
;
A
#
# COMPACT_ATOMS: atom_id res chain seq x y z
N MET A 1 1.88 22.22 -59.37
CA MET A 1 2.52 23.26 -60.21
C MET A 1 2.67 24.55 -59.40
N SER A 2 3.76 25.27 -59.64
CA SER A 2 4.06 26.70 -59.37
C SER A 2 3.04 27.65 -58.69
N GLY A 3 3.58 28.58 -57.88
CA GLY A 3 3.06 29.96 -57.73
C GLY A 3 2.43 30.24 -56.36
N ARG A 4 3.09 30.82 -55.34
CA ARG A 4 3.72 32.16 -55.19
C ARG A 4 2.79 33.38 -55.33
N ASN A 5 2.83 34.19 -54.26
CA ASN A 5 2.95 35.65 -54.23
C ASN A 5 1.72 36.58 -54.02
N MET A 6 1.64 37.11 -52.78
CA MET A 6 2.12 38.46 -52.40
C MET A 6 1.23 39.72 -52.59
N MET A 7 1.11 40.46 -51.48
CA MET A 7 1.38 41.91 -51.31
C MET A 7 0.25 42.95 -51.17
N CYS A 8 0.46 43.87 -50.20
CA CYS A 8 0.00 45.28 -50.14
C CYS A 8 -1.53 45.53 -50.02
N ARG A 9 -2.09 46.64 -49.51
CA ARG A 9 -1.68 47.90 -48.81
C ARG A 9 -3.01 48.54 -48.27
N LEU A 10 -3.13 49.66 -47.55
CA LEU A 10 -2.28 50.75 -47.00
C LEU A 10 -3.12 51.45 -45.89
N LEU A 11 -2.51 52.08 -44.87
CA LEU A 11 -2.66 53.54 -44.59
C LEU A 11 -1.94 54.00 -43.31
N THR A 12 -1.68 55.31 -43.23
CA THR A 12 -0.73 55.96 -42.31
C THR A 12 -1.38 57.11 -41.54
N ARG A 13 -0.85 57.44 -40.34
CA ARG A 13 -0.25 58.75 -40.05
C ARG A 13 0.43 58.79 -38.68
N SER A 14 1.31 59.77 -38.51
CA SER A 14 2.30 59.90 -37.43
C SER A 14 2.21 61.25 -36.74
N SER A 15 2.82 61.38 -35.56
CA SER A 15 3.87 62.40 -35.33
C SER A 15 4.56 62.32 -33.96
N ARG A 16 5.91 62.18 -34.00
CA ARG A 16 6.95 62.95 -33.26
C ARG A 16 6.94 63.03 -31.70
N VAL A 17 8.07 63.23 -30.98
CA VAL A 17 9.53 62.90 -31.08
C VAL A 17 10.24 63.53 -29.85
N GLN A 18 11.52 63.15 -29.57
CA GLN A 18 12.46 63.67 -28.54
C GLN A 18 12.18 63.24 -27.07
N GLN A 19 13.07 62.54 -26.35
CA GLN A 19 14.51 62.73 -25.99
C GLN A 19 14.77 63.82 -24.92
N SER A 20 15.24 63.43 -23.73
CA SER A 20 16.67 63.49 -23.35
C SER A 20 16.98 63.46 -21.82
N LEU A 21 18.13 62.85 -21.47
CA LEU A 21 19.13 63.20 -20.43
C LEU A 21 18.83 63.20 -18.90
N LEU A 22 19.76 62.57 -18.16
CA LEU A 22 20.11 62.76 -16.74
C LEU A 22 20.82 64.12 -16.53
N PRO A 23 20.80 64.77 -15.33
CA PRO A 23 21.90 64.57 -14.35
C PRO A 23 21.65 64.85 -12.83
N ARG A 24 22.28 64.03 -11.96
CA ARG A 24 23.10 64.32 -10.74
C ARG A 24 22.68 65.28 -9.56
N THR A 25 22.71 64.70 -8.34
CA THR A 25 23.25 65.18 -7.01
C THR A 25 22.62 66.32 -6.17
N VAL A 26 22.38 66.10 -4.85
CA VAL A 26 23.20 66.51 -3.65
C VAL A 26 22.47 66.23 -2.29
N CYS A 27 23.23 65.79 -1.26
CA CYS A 27 23.10 65.81 0.24
C CYS A 27 21.76 66.06 1.00
N THR A 28 21.52 65.58 2.25
CA THR A 28 22.38 65.67 3.47
C THR A 28 22.34 64.49 4.47
N THR A 29 23.29 64.54 5.42
CA THR A 29 23.79 63.53 6.40
C THR A 29 23.24 63.63 7.83
N VAL A 30 23.26 62.53 8.61
CA VAL A 30 23.85 62.38 9.98
C VAL A 30 24.22 60.88 10.16
N ALA A 31 25.48 60.44 10.15
CA ALA A 31 26.41 60.19 11.28
C ALA A 31 25.86 59.33 12.44
N GLY A 32 26.57 58.37 13.06
CA GLY A 32 27.92 57.82 12.84
C GLY A 32 28.39 57.08 14.12
N GLY A 33 29.35 56.14 14.06
CA GLY A 33 29.92 55.55 15.28
C GLY A 33 30.56 54.16 15.17
N SER A 34 31.82 54.08 14.73
CA SER A 34 32.63 52.86 14.77
C SER A 34 33.77 52.98 15.80
N ARG A 35 34.15 51.87 16.45
CA ARG A 35 35.55 51.39 16.54
C ARG A 35 35.73 50.14 17.41
N ALA A 36 36.66 49.29 16.98
CA ALA A 36 37.22 48.16 17.73
C ALA A 36 38.46 48.59 18.55
N ARG A 37 38.89 47.78 19.54
CA ARG A 37 40.17 47.02 19.49
C ARG A 37 40.58 46.32 20.81
N LYS A 38 41.40 45.26 20.63
CA LYS A 38 42.43 44.71 21.56
C LYS A 38 41.92 43.92 22.79
N SER A 39 42.70 43.02 23.43
CA SER A 39 43.67 41.98 23.00
C SER A 39 44.47 41.49 24.22
N ARG A 40 44.65 40.16 24.40
CA ARG A 40 45.88 39.44 24.86
C ARG A 40 45.52 37.97 25.14
N LYS A 41 46.25 36.99 24.56
CA LYS A 41 47.46 36.30 25.07
C LYS A 41 47.14 35.43 26.30
N GLN A 42 47.72 34.23 26.48
CA GLN A 42 48.96 33.64 25.94
C GLN A 42 48.76 32.10 25.80
N TRP A 43 49.22 31.43 24.73
CA TRP A 43 50.46 30.60 24.67
C TRP A 43 50.35 29.25 25.43
N GLU A 44 50.91 28.11 25.02
CA GLU A 44 51.78 27.64 23.90
C GLU A 44 51.81 26.07 24.01
N SER A 45 52.36 25.22 23.14
CA SER A 45 52.81 25.28 21.73
C SER A 45 53.21 23.87 21.24
N LEU A 46 53.60 23.76 19.95
CA LEU A 46 54.48 22.73 19.35
C LEU A 46 53.94 21.28 19.26
N SER A 47 54.20 20.51 18.20
CA SER A 47 54.78 20.85 16.89
C SER A 47 54.65 19.71 15.87
N SER A 48 54.46 20.06 14.59
CA SER A 48 55.07 19.45 13.38
C SER A 48 55.00 17.93 13.12
N SER A 49 54.77 17.43 11.90
CA SER A 49 54.45 18.09 10.62
C SER A 49 54.30 17.09 9.46
N ARG A 50 53.40 17.40 8.49
CA ARG A 50 53.49 17.09 7.04
C ARG A 50 53.32 15.59 6.64
N ASN A 51 52.71 15.22 5.49
CA ASN A 51 52.26 15.99 4.32
C ASN A 51 51.31 15.17 3.41
N ILE A 52 50.33 15.81 2.72
CA ILE A 52 49.80 15.48 1.35
C ILE A 52 48.99 14.14 1.22
N SER A 53 47.86 13.95 0.51
CA SER A 53 47.00 14.74 -0.43
C SER A 53 45.54 14.23 -0.42
N TRP A 54 44.62 14.94 -1.09
CA TRP A 54 43.16 14.72 -1.15
C TRP A 54 42.66 13.51 -1.99
N SER A 55 41.68 12.78 -1.45
CA SER A 55 40.43 12.33 -2.11
C SER A 55 39.44 11.83 -1.03
N GLY A 56 38.17 12.25 -1.07
CA GLY A 56 37.20 12.02 0.02
C GLY A 56 36.16 10.92 -0.26
N PRO A 57 35.37 10.50 0.76
CA PRO A 57 34.14 9.73 0.52
C PRO A 57 32.88 10.21 1.28
N SER A 58 31.73 9.98 0.63
CA SER A 58 30.39 9.61 1.17
C SER A 58 29.77 10.37 2.36
N LEU A 59 28.56 10.89 2.13
CA LEU A 59 27.65 11.37 3.19
C LEU A 59 27.22 10.25 4.15
N GLN A 60 27.21 10.54 5.45
CA GLN A 60 26.52 9.75 6.47
C GLN A 60 25.00 9.94 6.35
N GLY A 61 24.23 8.84 6.31
CA GLY A 61 22.77 8.85 6.34
C GLY A 61 22.24 8.39 7.71
N ASN A 62 21.41 9.20 8.36
CA ASN A 62 20.71 8.79 9.58
C ASN A 62 19.63 7.76 9.25
N VAL A 63 19.54 6.68 10.04
CA VAL A 63 18.48 5.68 9.95
C VAL A 63 17.36 6.03 10.94
N THR A 64 16.11 5.95 10.49
CA THR A 64 14.90 6.16 11.30
C THR A 64 13.97 4.96 11.10
N VAL A 65 13.39 4.46 12.20
CA VAL A 65 12.42 3.35 12.19
C VAL A 65 11.15 3.85 12.87
N ASN A 66 9.98 3.59 12.25
CA ASN A 66 8.64 3.87 12.80
C ASN A 66 8.47 5.26 13.47
N ASN A 67 8.91 6.33 12.80
CA ASN A 67 8.87 7.72 13.29
C ASN A 67 9.69 8.02 14.57
N VAL A 68 10.40 7.04 15.13
CA VAL A 68 11.34 7.25 16.23
C VAL A 68 12.71 7.62 15.66
N LYS A 69 13.20 8.81 16.03
CA LYS A 69 14.61 9.20 15.79
C LYS A 69 15.53 8.32 16.63
N LEU A 70 16.13 7.32 15.99
CA LEU A 70 17.27 6.60 16.54
C LEU A 70 18.44 7.59 16.70
N ARG A 71 18.95 7.72 17.92
CA ARG A 71 20.01 8.66 18.29
C ARG A 71 21.36 8.09 17.84
N THR A 72 22.10 8.82 17.01
CA THR A 72 23.37 8.35 16.43
C THR A 72 24.59 8.61 17.34
N GLU A 73 25.54 7.68 17.28
CA GLU A 73 26.92 7.66 17.83
C GLU A 73 27.18 7.94 19.33
N LYS A 74 26.24 8.45 20.15
CA LYS A 74 26.43 8.62 21.62
C LYS A 74 25.17 8.40 22.50
N THR A 75 24.51 7.25 22.37
CA THR A 75 23.50 6.79 23.37
C THR A 75 24.17 6.23 24.61
N LYS A 76 24.25 7.04 25.68
CA LYS A 76 24.47 6.50 27.03
C LYS A 76 23.18 5.81 27.48
N LYS A 77 23.32 4.53 27.82
CA LYS A 77 22.31 3.65 28.41
C LYS A 77 21.66 4.29 29.64
N ALA A 78 20.34 4.16 29.79
CA ALA A 78 19.64 4.65 30.98
C ALA A 78 20.10 3.89 32.24
N SER A 79 20.29 4.60 33.35
CA SER A 79 20.67 4.00 34.64
C SER A 79 19.45 3.75 35.54
N LEU A 80 18.35 4.47 35.31
CA LEU A 80 17.09 4.37 36.04
C LEU A 80 15.91 4.58 35.08
N VAL A 81 14.86 3.77 35.22
CA VAL A 81 13.54 4.06 34.66
C VAL A 81 12.55 4.25 35.81
N ILE A 82 11.81 5.35 35.76
CA ILE A 82 10.72 5.67 36.67
C ILE A 82 9.42 5.49 35.89
N PHE A 83 8.55 4.60 36.36
CA PHE A 83 7.24 4.35 35.76
C PHE A 83 6.13 5.07 36.55
N ASP A 84 5.02 5.37 35.89
CA ASP A 84 3.70 5.41 36.55
C ASP A 84 3.09 3.99 36.67
N LYS A 85 2.05 3.84 37.49
CA LYS A 85 1.30 2.61 37.70
C LYS A 85 0.18 2.38 36.69
N ASP A 86 -0.76 3.31 36.55
CA ASP A 86 -2.00 3.09 35.80
C ASP A 86 -1.84 3.52 34.35
N GLY A 87 -2.46 2.81 33.40
CA GLY A 87 -2.25 3.06 31.96
C GLY A 87 -0.84 2.76 31.44
N THR A 88 0.11 2.55 32.35
CA THR A 88 1.52 2.23 32.11
C THR A 88 1.79 0.76 32.46
N LEU A 89 1.50 0.31 33.69
CA LEU A 89 1.67 -1.10 34.09
C LEU A 89 0.36 -1.91 33.99
N ILE A 90 -0.76 -1.28 34.33
CA ILE A 90 -2.07 -1.94 34.35
C ILE A 90 -3.06 -1.18 33.48
N CYS A 91 -3.92 -1.92 32.78
CA CYS A 91 -4.89 -1.35 31.86
C CYS A 91 -5.84 -0.44 32.63
N PHE A 92 -5.66 0.87 32.47
CA PHE A 92 -6.39 1.90 33.21
C PHE A 92 -7.89 1.63 33.21
N HIS A 93 -8.44 1.36 32.03
CA HIS A 93 -9.87 1.13 31.87
C HIS A 93 -10.37 -0.15 32.54
N SER A 94 -9.57 -1.21 32.63
CA SER A 94 -10.02 -2.49 33.21
C SER A 94 -10.14 -2.40 34.74
N MET A 95 -9.24 -1.66 35.40
CA MET A 95 -9.34 -1.38 36.83
C MET A 95 -10.42 -0.32 37.14
N TRP A 96 -10.38 0.82 36.45
CA TRP A 96 -11.13 1.99 36.89
C TRP A 96 -12.56 2.08 36.34
N THR A 97 -12.91 1.39 35.24
CA THR A 97 -14.29 1.40 34.71
C THR A 97 -15.29 0.66 35.61
N PRO A 98 -15.01 -0.57 36.12
CA PRO A 98 -15.92 -1.26 37.03
C PRO A 98 -16.02 -0.52 38.37
N TRP A 99 -14.90 -0.03 38.89
CA TRP A 99 -14.85 0.79 40.10
C TRP A 99 -15.66 2.08 39.96
N ALA A 100 -15.50 2.84 38.88
CA ALA A 100 -16.25 4.08 38.64
C ALA A 100 -17.76 3.85 38.57
N LYS A 101 -18.21 2.73 37.99
CA LYS A 101 -19.64 2.36 38.00
C LYS A 101 -20.15 2.02 39.39
N LYS A 102 -19.36 1.22 40.13
CA LYS A 102 -19.70 0.75 41.48
C LYS A 102 -19.73 1.87 42.50
N ILE A 103 -18.74 2.77 42.47
CA ILE A 103 -18.69 3.93 43.38
C ILE A 103 -19.87 4.89 43.12
N VAL A 104 -20.20 5.14 41.85
CA VAL A 104 -21.33 5.99 41.45
C VAL A 104 -22.66 5.42 41.94
N THR A 105 -22.89 4.12 41.72
CA THR A 105 -24.10 3.43 42.21
C THR A 105 -24.21 3.52 43.73
N LYS A 106 -23.11 3.26 44.45
CA LYS A 106 -23.10 3.31 45.92
C LYS A 106 -23.27 4.73 46.50
N ILE A 107 -22.74 5.75 45.83
CA ILE A 107 -22.97 7.14 46.24
C ILE A 107 -24.44 7.49 46.03
N GLU A 108 -25.06 7.12 44.90
CA GLU A 108 -26.51 7.34 44.70
C GLU A 108 -27.36 6.58 45.72
N GLU A 109 -27.04 5.33 46.05
CA GLU A 109 -27.71 4.54 47.09
C GLU A 109 -27.58 5.16 48.48
N ALA A 110 -26.37 5.61 48.86
CA ALA A 110 -26.09 6.17 50.19
C ALA A 110 -26.60 7.60 50.38
N THR A 111 -26.71 8.39 49.30
CA THR A 111 -27.24 9.77 49.33
C THR A 111 -28.73 9.85 49.04
N GLY A 112 -29.31 8.84 48.37
CA GLY A 112 -30.69 8.82 47.91
C GLY A 112 -31.00 9.77 46.75
N GLN A 113 -30.00 10.50 46.23
CA GLN A 113 -30.19 11.54 45.21
C GLN A 113 -30.23 10.97 43.79
N LYS A 114 -31.42 10.63 43.31
CA LYS A 114 -31.61 10.06 41.95
C LYS A 114 -31.09 10.99 40.85
N GLY A 115 -30.29 10.43 39.94
CA GLY A 115 -29.78 11.13 38.76
C GLY A 115 -28.47 11.90 39.00
N ILE A 116 -27.86 11.79 40.18
CA ILE A 116 -26.55 12.39 40.46
C ILE A 116 -25.39 11.68 39.72
N GLN A 117 -25.66 10.50 39.15
CA GLN A 117 -24.66 9.65 38.51
C GLN A 117 -23.81 10.36 37.46
N ASP A 118 -24.42 11.13 36.56
CA ASP A 118 -23.70 11.83 35.48
C ASP A 118 -22.74 12.90 36.03
N LYS A 119 -23.13 13.63 37.10
CA LYS A 119 -22.25 14.60 37.77
C LYS A 119 -21.03 13.93 38.40
N ILE A 120 -21.21 12.75 39.00
CA ILE A 120 -20.09 11.99 39.58
C ILE A 120 -19.20 11.42 38.46
N TYR A 121 -19.77 10.94 37.35
CA TYR A 121 -19.01 10.51 36.18
C TYR A 121 -18.19 11.67 35.57
N ASP A 122 -18.75 12.87 35.47
CA ASP A 122 -18.04 14.07 35.00
C ASP A 122 -16.87 14.44 35.93
N VAL A 123 -17.06 14.43 37.25
CA VAL A 123 -15.97 14.64 38.23
C VAL A 123 -14.89 13.56 38.10
N LEU A 124 -15.26 12.31 37.82
CA LEU A 124 -14.30 11.23 37.56
C LEU A 124 -13.67 11.27 36.15
N GLY A 125 -14.15 12.11 35.22
CA GLY A 125 -13.73 12.06 33.81
C GLY A 125 -14.18 10.80 33.06
N PHE A 126 -15.27 10.16 33.46
CA PHE A 126 -15.77 8.92 32.86
C PHE A 126 -16.74 9.18 31.70
N CYS A 127 -16.39 8.76 30.49
CA CYS A 127 -17.26 8.89 29.33
C CYS A 127 -18.28 7.75 29.28
N THR A 128 -19.50 8.02 29.74
CA THR A 128 -20.63 7.06 29.73
C THR A 128 -20.93 6.50 28.34
N LYS A 129 -20.84 7.30 27.26
CA LYS A 129 -21.05 6.84 25.88
C LYS A 129 -20.00 5.83 25.39
N LYS A 130 -18.72 6.05 25.76
CA LYS A 130 -17.60 5.15 25.37
C LYS A 130 -17.35 4.04 26.39
N GLN A 131 -18.01 4.09 27.55
CA GLN A 131 -17.82 3.19 28.69
C GLN A 131 -16.35 3.11 29.13
N LYS A 132 -15.67 4.26 29.17
CA LYS A 132 -14.22 4.38 29.43
C LYS A 132 -13.89 5.67 30.19
N VAL A 133 -12.87 5.63 31.05
CA VAL A 133 -12.27 6.83 31.66
C VAL A 133 -11.47 7.59 30.60
N MET A 134 -11.60 8.91 30.59
CA MET A 134 -10.86 9.86 29.76
C MET A 134 -9.79 10.58 30.60
N PRO A 135 -8.79 11.25 30.00
CA PRO A 135 -7.90 12.15 30.74
C PRO A 135 -8.70 13.16 31.58
N GLY A 136 -8.40 13.24 32.88
CA GLY A 136 -9.22 13.93 33.88
C GLY A 136 -8.83 13.54 35.31
N LEU A 137 -9.61 13.97 36.31
CA LEU A 137 -9.23 13.84 37.73
C LEU A 137 -8.94 12.40 38.16
N LEU A 138 -9.71 11.40 37.74
CA LEU A 138 -9.44 10.00 38.10
C LEU A 138 -8.12 9.47 37.54
N ALA A 139 -7.60 10.07 36.46
CA ALA A 139 -6.34 9.69 35.82
C ALA A 139 -5.12 10.49 36.33
N GLU A 140 -5.32 11.70 36.83
CA GLU A 140 -4.21 12.62 37.13
C GLU A 140 -4.12 13.07 38.60
N ALA A 141 -5.22 13.02 39.37
CA ALA A 141 -5.30 13.53 40.74
C ALA A 141 -5.22 12.44 41.82
N THR A 142 -4.92 12.83 43.05
CA THR A 142 -4.90 11.92 44.21
C THR A 142 -6.30 11.56 44.70
N SER A 143 -6.43 10.44 45.41
CA SER A 143 -7.69 10.06 46.09
C SER A 143 -8.22 11.11 47.06
N GLY A 144 -7.36 11.99 47.61
CA GLY A 144 -7.77 13.11 48.47
C GLY A 144 -8.44 14.21 47.64
N GLU A 145 -7.78 14.67 46.59
CA GLU A 145 -8.30 15.73 45.70
C GLU A 145 -9.63 15.31 45.03
N ILE A 146 -9.75 14.05 44.57
CA ILE A 146 -11.00 13.55 43.99
C ILE A 146 -12.13 13.56 45.05
N LYS A 147 -11.84 13.15 46.30
CA LYS A 147 -12.82 13.20 47.40
C LYS A 147 -13.22 14.63 47.76
N ASP A 148 -12.30 15.58 47.76
CA ASP A 148 -12.61 16.98 48.04
C ASP A 148 -13.45 17.61 46.92
N GLU A 149 -13.17 17.33 45.64
CA GLU A 149 -14.04 17.77 44.53
C GLU A 149 -15.41 17.10 44.57
N MET A 150 -15.51 15.81 44.88
CA MET A 150 -16.79 15.14 45.13
C MET A 150 -17.53 15.71 46.34
N THR A 151 -16.81 16.11 47.40
CA THR A 151 -17.40 16.73 48.58
C THR A 151 -18.01 18.10 48.21
N LYS A 152 -17.27 18.93 47.48
CA LYS A 152 -17.78 20.22 46.95
C LYS A 152 -19.01 20.03 46.07
N MET A 153 -19.00 19.03 45.20
CA MET A 153 -20.13 18.70 44.32
C MET A 153 -21.37 18.30 45.13
N LEU A 154 -21.25 17.33 46.06
CA LEU A 154 -22.37 16.85 46.87
C LEU A 154 -22.92 17.90 47.86
N VAL A 155 -22.05 18.73 48.44
CA VAL A 155 -22.48 19.90 49.24
C VAL A 155 -23.19 20.94 48.37
N GLY A 156 -22.77 21.11 47.11
CA GLY A 156 -23.46 21.93 46.11
C GLY A 156 -24.88 21.43 45.80
N GLU A 157 -25.13 20.13 45.91
CA GLU A 157 -26.46 19.51 45.80
C GLU A 157 -27.25 19.53 47.14
N GLY A 158 -26.82 20.35 48.11
CA GLY A 158 -27.56 20.65 49.34
C GLY A 158 -27.33 19.69 50.51
N MET A 159 -26.30 18.84 50.45
CA MET A 159 -25.92 17.95 51.56
C MET A 159 -25.02 18.65 52.59
N GLU A 160 -25.08 18.20 53.85
CA GLU A 160 -24.22 18.71 54.92
C GLU A 160 -22.81 18.11 54.82
N GLU A 161 -21.75 18.93 54.95
CA GLU A 161 -20.38 18.51 54.63
C GLU A 161 -19.86 17.36 55.52
N SER A 162 -20.17 17.36 56.82
CA SER A 162 -19.74 16.27 57.72
C SER A 162 -20.41 14.93 57.37
N GLU A 163 -21.68 14.96 56.95
CA GLU A 163 -22.38 13.79 56.43
C GLU A 163 -21.81 13.33 55.08
N VAL A 164 -21.54 14.24 54.14
CA VAL A 164 -20.92 13.90 52.85
C VAL A 164 -19.55 13.24 53.04
N ARG A 165 -18.69 13.81 53.89
CA ARG A 165 -17.36 13.22 54.15
C ARG A 165 -17.48 11.82 54.75
N ARG A 166 -18.40 11.60 55.69
CA ARG A 166 -18.68 10.27 56.27
C ARG A 166 -19.20 9.27 55.22
N ILE A 167 -20.09 9.70 54.33
CA ILE A 167 -20.61 8.86 53.22
C ILE A 167 -19.48 8.50 52.26
N LEU A 168 -18.71 9.48 51.80
CA LEU A 168 -17.60 9.25 50.88
C LEU A 168 -16.54 8.35 51.50
N GLU A 169 -16.17 8.52 52.77
CA GLU A 169 -15.24 7.62 53.47
C GLU A 169 -15.74 6.17 53.49
N THR A 170 -17.01 5.96 53.83
CA THR A 170 -17.64 4.64 53.88
C THR A 170 -17.68 4.00 52.49
N VAL A 171 -18.22 4.73 51.50
CA VAL A 171 -18.41 4.24 50.13
C VAL A 171 -17.08 4.02 49.40
N TRP A 172 -16.04 4.82 49.63
CA TRP A 172 -14.71 4.58 49.05
C TRP A 172 -14.11 3.25 49.52
N MET A 173 -14.27 2.95 50.81
CA MET A 173 -13.78 1.70 51.41
C MET A 173 -14.52 0.48 50.84
N GLU A 174 -15.84 0.57 50.66
CA GLU A 174 -16.63 -0.51 50.08
C GLU A 174 -16.49 -0.65 48.55
N GLY A 175 -16.23 0.46 47.85
CA GLY A 175 -15.94 0.49 46.41
C GLY A 175 -14.64 -0.25 46.08
N ASN A 176 -13.62 -0.08 46.93
CA ASN A 176 -12.27 -0.63 46.80
C ASN A 176 -12.12 -2.16 46.95
N ALA A 177 -13.21 -2.91 47.09
CA ALA A 177 -13.16 -4.37 46.90
C ALA A 177 -12.84 -4.67 45.42
N ARG A 178 -11.53 -4.89 45.15
CA ARG A 178 -10.96 -5.23 43.85
C ARG A 178 -11.46 -6.59 43.37
N ASN A 179 -11.66 -6.71 42.05
CA ASN A 179 -11.83 -8.00 41.40
C ASN A 179 -10.53 -8.39 40.67
N PRO A 180 -9.78 -9.40 41.15
CA PRO A 180 -8.57 -9.89 40.48
C PRO A 180 -8.79 -10.27 39.01
N GLU A 181 -9.97 -10.79 38.68
CA GLU A 181 -10.32 -11.24 37.32
C GLU A 181 -10.48 -10.09 36.32
N GLU A 182 -10.63 -8.84 36.78
CA GLU A 182 -10.78 -7.64 35.96
C GLU A 182 -9.45 -6.89 35.74
N MET A 183 -8.35 -7.33 36.37
CA MET A 183 -7.06 -6.64 36.32
C MET A 183 -6.16 -7.15 35.19
N LYS A 184 -6.05 -6.36 34.10
CA LYS A 184 -5.26 -6.71 32.92
C LYS A 184 -3.92 -5.97 32.90
N LYS A 185 -2.79 -6.71 33.01
CA LYS A 185 -1.43 -6.19 32.77
C LYS A 185 -1.29 -5.61 31.37
N LEU A 186 -0.47 -4.56 31.22
CA LEU A 186 -0.09 -3.99 29.92
C LEU A 186 1.27 -4.53 29.49
N GLY A 187 1.28 -5.35 28.43
CA GLY A 187 2.47 -6.07 27.98
C GLY A 187 3.00 -7.11 28.98
N ASP A 188 4.11 -7.74 28.64
CA ASP A 188 4.88 -8.62 29.52
C ASP A 188 5.88 -7.82 30.37
N LEU A 189 5.33 -7.18 31.41
CA LEU A 189 6.11 -6.39 32.38
C LEU A 189 7.15 -7.21 33.13
N GLU A 190 6.90 -8.50 33.37
CA GLU A 190 7.85 -9.31 34.14
C GLU A 190 9.11 -9.56 33.31
N THR A 191 8.94 -9.92 32.03
CA THR A 191 10.05 -10.02 31.09
C THR A 191 10.73 -8.66 30.87
N LEU A 192 9.97 -7.58 30.68
CA LEU A 192 10.51 -6.22 30.55
C LEU A 192 11.42 -5.85 31.73
N PHE A 193 10.94 -6.04 32.96
CA PHE A 193 11.71 -5.71 34.16
C PHE A 193 12.91 -6.65 34.37
N LYS A 194 12.80 -7.94 34.03
CA LYS A 194 13.96 -8.86 33.99
C LYS A 194 15.04 -8.37 33.03
N ILE A 195 14.67 -7.88 31.84
CA ILE A 195 15.61 -7.34 30.85
C ILE A 195 16.30 -6.07 31.36
N LEU A 196 15.54 -5.13 31.95
CA LEU A 196 16.09 -3.92 32.54
C LEU A 196 17.08 -4.23 33.68
N LYS A 197 16.71 -5.13 34.59
CA LYS A 197 17.57 -5.57 35.71
C LYS A 197 18.83 -6.28 35.25
N LYS A 198 18.72 -7.20 34.29
CA LYS A 198 19.88 -7.88 33.67
C LYS A 198 20.84 -6.89 33.05
N ASN A 199 20.32 -5.79 32.51
CA ASN A 199 21.11 -4.69 31.97
C ASN A 199 21.49 -3.64 33.03
N ASN A 200 21.45 -3.93 34.33
CA ASN A 200 21.82 -3.00 35.41
C ASN A 200 21.04 -1.66 35.43
N VAL A 201 19.84 -1.64 34.85
CA VAL A 201 18.94 -0.49 34.90
C VAL A 201 18.05 -0.61 36.14
N LYS A 202 18.09 0.40 37.03
CA LYS A 202 17.22 0.46 38.21
C LYS A 202 15.79 0.79 37.79
N ILE A 203 14.81 0.37 38.58
CA ILE A 203 13.38 0.55 38.30
C ILE A 203 12.72 1.18 39.52
N ALA A 204 12.00 2.28 39.31
CA ALA A 204 11.23 2.95 40.35
C ALA A 204 9.79 3.22 39.89
N LEU A 205 8.91 3.47 40.86
CA LEU A 205 7.50 3.80 40.64
C LEU A 205 7.17 5.11 41.35
N ILE A 206 6.46 6.01 40.67
CA ILE A 206 5.78 7.16 41.30
C ILE A 206 4.32 7.11 40.89
N THR A 207 3.41 7.02 41.87
CA THR A 207 1.97 7.00 41.62
C THR A 207 1.22 7.92 42.58
N SER A 208 0.09 8.48 42.13
CA SER A 208 -0.83 9.29 42.96
C SER A 208 -1.72 8.42 43.86
N ASP A 209 -1.68 7.10 43.69
CA ASP A 209 -2.42 6.11 44.48
C ASP A 209 -1.83 5.92 45.88
N ASN A 210 -2.62 5.33 46.78
CA ASN A 210 -2.20 5.06 48.16
C ASN A 210 -1.24 3.86 48.28
N ARG A 211 -0.40 3.90 49.32
CA ARG A 211 0.63 2.93 49.70
C ARG A 211 0.08 1.52 49.77
N LYS A 212 -0.92 1.30 50.62
CA LYS A 212 -1.51 -0.03 50.87
C LYS A 212 -2.09 -0.66 49.59
N GLY A 213 -2.78 0.13 48.77
CA GLY A 213 -3.35 -0.32 47.50
C GLY A 213 -2.29 -0.58 46.43
N THR A 214 -1.24 0.23 46.39
CA THR A 214 -0.11 0.05 45.46
C THR A 214 0.69 -1.19 45.81
N ASP A 215 1.09 -1.35 47.07
CA ASP A 215 1.85 -2.51 47.54
C ASP A 215 1.09 -3.81 47.27
N ALA A 216 -0.21 -3.87 47.64
CA ALA A 216 -1.06 -5.03 47.37
C ALA A 216 -1.19 -5.32 45.86
N LEU A 217 -1.25 -4.29 45.00
CA LEU A 217 -1.27 -4.50 43.54
C LEU A 217 0.08 -5.06 43.05
N LEU A 218 1.20 -4.50 43.51
CA LEU A 218 2.52 -4.93 43.11
C LEU A 218 2.85 -6.35 43.59
N GLU A 219 2.35 -6.75 44.76
CA GLU A 219 2.39 -8.14 45.25
C GLU A 219 1.54 -9.06 44.36
N GLU A 220 0.27 -8.70 44.11
CA GLU A 220 -0.67 -9.49 43.30
C GLU A 220 -0.22 -9.66 41.84
N LEU A 221 0.40 -8.63 41.26
CA LEU A 221 1.00 -8.70 39.93
C LEU A 221 2.36 -9.41 39.91
N GLY A 222 2.96 -9.72 41.06
CA GLY A 222 4.30 -10.31 41.19
C GLY A 222 5.46 -9.36 40.88
N LEU A 223 5.19 -8.05 40.84
CA LEU A 223 6.11 -7.01 40.38
C LEU A 223 6.88 -6.29 41.50
N ALA A 224 6.42 -6.35 42.75
CA ALA A 224 7.03 -5.63 43.89
C ALA A 224 8.55 -5.82 44.00
N ARG A 225 9.03 -7.05 43.74
CA ARG A 225 10.46 -7.43 43.77
C ARG A 225 11.36 -6.68 42.78
N TYR A 226 10.80 -6.04 41.76
CA TYR A 226 11.57 -5.32 40.74
C TYR A 226 11.83 -3.86 41.07
N PHE A 227 11.10 -3.24 42.00
CA PHE A 227 11.23 -1.81 42.27
C PHE A 227 12.27 -1.53 43.37
N GLU A 228 13.33 -0.76 43.07
CA GLU A 228 14.26 -0.26 44.09
C GLU A 228 13.61 0.78 45.01
N HIS A 229 12.64 1.54 44.51
CA HIS A 229 11.86 2.47 45.30
C HIS A 229 10.50 2.73 44.67
N VAL A 230 9.46 2.73 45.49
CA VAL A 230 8.10 3.13 45.15
C VAL A 230 7.75 4.37 45.98
N ILE A 231 7.23 5.41 45.35
CA ILE A 231 6.60 6.56 46.01
C ILE A 231 5.11 6.57 45.69
N CYS A 232 4.28 6.70 46.74
CA CYS A 232 2.82 6.75 46.68
C CYS A 232 2.29 8.10 47.17
N GLY A 233 1.07 8.47 46.79
CA GLY A 233 0.49 9.79 47.04
C GLY A 233 0.14 10.09 48.50
N ASP A 234 0.18 9.07 49.38
CA ASP A 234 -0.05 9.16 50.83
C ASP A 234 1.24 8.93 51.66
N ASP A 235 2.40 8.78 51.01
CA ASP A 235 3.68 8.67 51.73
C ASP A 235 4.06 10.01 52.41
N PRO A 236 4.65 9.99 53.61
CA PRO A 236 5.17 11.19 54.24
C PRO A 236 6.32 11.82 53.44
N ASP A 237 6.38 13.15 53.48
CA ASP A 237 7.34 13.98 52.75
C ASP A 237 7.33 13.69 51.24
N THR A 238 6.17 13.82 50.59
CA THR A 238 6.00 13.75 49.13
C THR A 238 5.24 14.95 48.59
N GLU A 239 5.39 15.23 47.29
CA GLU A 239 4.62 16.25 46.57
C GLU A 239 3.81 15.57 45.45
N PRO A 240 2.58 16.04 45.13
CA PRO A 240 1.81 15.48 44.03
C PRO A 240 2.48 15.74 42.68
N LYS A 241 2.23 14.86 41.70
CA LYS A 241 2.67 15.09 40.32
C LYS A 241 2.01 16.39 39.77
N PRO A 242 2.68 17.21 38.93
CA PRO A 242 3.95 16.95 38.25
C PRO A 242 5.18 17.53 38.98
N ALA A 243 5.13 17.67 40.32
CA ALA A 243 6.26 18.23 41.06
C ALA A 243 7.53 17.38 40.90
N PRO A 244 8.71 18.01 40.73
CA PRO A 244 9.96 17.29 40.46
C PRO A 244 10.49 16.50 41.67
N TYR A 245 10.00 16.84 42.87
CA TYR A 245 10.58 16.43 44.14
C TYR A 245 10.68 14.91 44.30
N ASN A 246 9.61 14.16 43.97
CA ASN A 246 9.60 12.71 44.12
C ASN A 246 10.63 12.01 43.20
N ALA A 247 10.76 12.45 41.94
CA ALA A 247 11.75 11.91 41.01
C ALA A 247 13.18 12.25 41.42
N LEU A 248 13.43 13.49 41.86
CA LEU A 248 14.74 13.91 42.38
C LEU A 248 15.11 13.16 43.67
N LYS A 249 14.14 12.92 44.57
CA LYS A 249 14.29 12.13 45.81
C LYS A 249 14.69 10.68 45.49
N ILE A 250 14.09 10.06 44.47
CA ILE A 250 14.49 8.74 43.97
C ILE A 250 15.91 8.78 43.39
N CYS A 251 16.21 9.72 42.48
CA CYS A 251 17.54 9.85 41.87
C CYS A 251 18.65 10.01 42.93
N GLN A 252 18.44 10.91 43.89
CA GLN A 252 19.37 11.15 45.00
C GLN A 252 19.55 9.90 45.87
N LYS A 253 18.46 9.23 46.26
CA LYS A 253 18.52 8.01 47.11
C LYS A 253 19.19 6.83 46.41
N LEU A 254 19.04 6.72 45.08
CA LEU A 254 19.65 5.66 44.29
C LEU A 254 21.05 6.00 43.76
N GLY A 255 21.55 7.21 44.00
CA GLY A 255 22.88 7.68 43.57
C GLY A 255 23.00 7.86 42.06
N ILE A 256 21.93 8.26 41.39
CA ILE A 256 21.84 8.38 39.92
C ILE A 256 21.64 9.85 39.54
N ASP A 257 22.38 10.32 38.54
CA ASP A 257 22.18 11.64 37.94
C ASP A 257 20.80 11.67 37.24
N PRO A 258 19.93 12.66 37.50
CA PRO A 258 18.67 12.82 36.78
C PRO A 258 18.81 12.71 35.25
N ALA A 259 19.91 13.19 34.66
CA ALA A 259 20.15 13.11 33.22
C ALA A 259 20.37 11.68 32.69
N ASP A 260 20.59 10.70 33.56
CA ASP A 260 20.68 9.26 33.24
C ASP A 260 19.38 8.49 33.56
N ALA A 261 18.34 9.18 34.05
CA ALA A 261 17.04 8.60 34.35
C ALA A 261 16.00 8.88 33.25
N VAL A 262 14.99 8.02 33.13
CA VAL A 262 13.89 8.16 32.16
C VAL A 262 12.55 8.06 32.88
N MET A 263 11.62 8.99 32.64
CA MET A 263 10.22 8.86 33.06
C MET A 263 9.42 8.14 31.97
N VAL A 264 8.57 7.18 32.35
CA VAL A 264 7.62 6.48 31.47
C VAL A 264 6.23 6.58 32.07
N GLY A 265 5.26 7.09 31.31
CA GLY A 265 3.89 7.30 31.77
C GLY A 265 2.91 7.52 30.62
N ASP A 266 1.62 7.39 30.87
CA ASP A 266 0.55 7.57 29.88
C ASP A 266 -0.18 8.92 30.02
N THR A 267 0.10 9.71 31.06
CA THR A 267 -0.53 11.02 31.26
C THR A 267 0.39 12.18 30.91
N LYS A 268 -0.22 13.33 30.60
CA LYS A 268 0.50 14.61 30.47
C LYS A 268 1.26 14.98 31.75
N THR A 269 0.69 14.65 32.90
CA THR A 269 1.22 14.96 34.22
C THR A 269 2.51 14.18 34.51
N ASP A 270 2.65 12.95 34.02
CA ASP A 270 3.92 12.20 34.05
C ASP A 270 5.01 12.84 33.19
N MET A 271 4.64 13.26 31.97
CA MET A 271 5.59 13.89 31.05
C MET A 271 6.09 15.24 31.58
N LEU A 272 5.22 15.98 32.27
CA LEU A 272 5.60 17.21 32.96
C LEU A 272 6.48 16.95 34.20
N LEU A 273 6.28 15.84 34.92
CA LEU A 273 7.15 15.43 36.03
C LEU A 273 8.57 15.09 35.55
N GLY A 274 8.70 14.31 34.47
CA GLY A 274 10.00 14.01 33.87
C GLY A 274 10.76 15.26 33.43
N LYS A 275 10.06 16.21 32.79
CA LYS A 275 10.63 17.50 32.38
C LYS A 275 10.93 18.45 33.55
N SER A 276 10.08 18.52 34.57
CA SER A 276 10.29 19.39 35.74
C SER A 276 11.52 18.93 36.56
N ALA A 277 11.69 17.61 36.71
CA ALA A 277 12.86 17.01 37.37
C ALA A 277 14.13 17.01 36.50
N LYS A 278 14.05 17.47 35.24
CA LYS A 278 15.14 17.47 34.24
C LYS A 278 15.74 16.07 34.06
N LEU A 279 14.87 15.06 33.97
CA LEU A 279 15.33 13.71 33.67
C LEU A 279 15.91 13.63 32.25
N GLY A 280 16.70 12.60 31.97
CA GLY A 280 17.33 12.36 30.68
C GLY A 280 16.33 12.37 29.52
N TRP A 281 15.20 11.67 29.69
CA TRP A 281 14.04 11.69 28.78
C TRP A 281 12.71 11.48 29.53
N SER A 282 11.61 11.90 28.89
CA SER A 282 10.24 11.51 29.21
C SER A 282 9.62 10.75 28.03
N VAL A 283 9.10 9.56 28.26
CA VAL A 283 8.55 8.66 27.23
C VAL A 283 7.06 8.41 27.49
N GLY A 284 6.22 8.91 26.59
CA GLY A 284 4.77 8.68 26.64
C GLY A 284 4.40 7.30 26.10
N VAL A 285 3.53 6.56 26.79
CA VAL A 285 2.96 5.30 26.29
C VAL A 285 1.48 5.49 25.92
N LEU A 286 1.03 4.90 24.80
CA LEU A 286 -0.35 5.00 24.32
C LEU A 286 -1.25 3.85 24.81
N SER A 287 -0.74 2.99 25.69
CA SER A 287 -1.44 1.87 26.34
C SER A 287 -2.46 2.30 27.41
N GLY A 288 -2.45 3.58 27.80
CA GLY A 288 -3.26 4.15 28.88
C GLY A 288 -4.37 5.11 28.40
N VAL A 289 -4.59 6.20 29.13
CA VAL A 289 -5.64 7.20 28.82
C VAL A 289 -5.17 8.29 27.86
N GLY A 290 -3.88 8.61 27.85
CA GLY A 290 -3.32 9.71 27.04
C GLY A 290 -3.25 9.37 25.56
N GLN A 291 -3.45 10.39 24.72
CA GLN A 291 -3.38 10.26 23.26
C GLN A 291 -2.11 10.93 22.73
N THR A 292 -1.72 10.58 21.51
CA THR A 292 -0.51 11.14 20.87
C THR A 292 -0.54 12.68 20.82
N GLY A 293 -1.73 13.29 20.65
CA GLY A 293 -1.88 14.75 20.66
C GLY A 293 -1.59 15.41 22.01
N ASP A 294 -1.84 14.71 23.11
CA ASP A 294 -1.68 15.23 24.48
C ASP A 294 -0.27 14.97 25.02
N LEU A 295 0.32 13.81 24.67
CA LEU A 295 1.64 13.40 25.13
C LEU A 295 2.77 14.01 24.30
N LEU A 296 2.66 14.07 22.97
CA LEU A 296 3.76 14.52 22.09
C LEU A 296 4.29 15.95 22.38
N PRO A 297 3.51 16.94 22.83
CA PRO A 297 4.04 18.25 23.25
C PRO A 297 4.91 18.19 24.52
N HIS A 298 4.71 17.17 25.36
CA HIS A 298 5.30 17.07 26.69
C HIS A 298 6.28 15.91 26.84
N ALA A 299 6.19 14.86 26.04
CA ALA A 299 7.19 13.80 25.96
C ALA A 299 8.40 14.20 25.09
N ASP A 300 9.46 13.41 25.14
CA ASP A 300 10.58 13.43 24.19
C ASP A 300 10.41 12.32 23.13
N HIS A 301 9.77 11.21 23.52
CA HIS A 301 9.36 10.12 22.65
C HIS A 301 7.94 9.66 23.02
N VAL A 302 7.17 9.19 22.04
CA VAL A 302 5.88 8.52 22.28
C VAL A 302 5.93 7.15 21.61
N VAL A 303 5.55 6.11 22.34
CA VAL A 303 5.52 4.71 21.88
C VAL A 303 4.13 4.13 22.01
N ASN A 304 3.81 3.09 21.23
CA ASN A 304 2.49 2.47 21.26
C ASN A 304 2.26 1.72 22.57
N ASP A 305 3.19 0.80 22.89
CA ASP A 305 3.12 -0.08 24.06
C ASP A 305 4.35 0.08 24.96
N ILE A 306 4.20 -0.24 26.24
CA ILE A 306 5.30 -0.13 27.22
C ILE A 306 6.53 -0.98 26.88
N GLU A 307 6.36 -2.06 26.12
CA GLU A 307 7.48 -2.89 25.66
C GLU A 307 8.39 -2.13 24.69
N ASP A 308 7.86 -1.21 23.89
CA ASP A 308 8.59 -0.46 22.85
C ASP A 308 9.57 0.59 23.43
N ILE A 309 9.73 0.69 24.74
CA ILE A 309 10.73 1.58 25.36
C ILE A 309 12.16 1.04 25.23
N LEU A 310 12.38 -0.29 25.14
CA LEU A 310 13.74 -0.86 25.16
C LEU A 310 14.65 -0.32 24.05
N PRO A 311 14.19 -0.15 22.79
CA PRO A 311 14.97 0.49 21.71
C PRO A 311 15.38 1.94 21.96
N LEU A 312 14.73 2.63 22.90
CA LEU A 312 15.09 3.97 23.31
C LEU A 312 16.21 3.91 24.38
N ILE A 313 15.96 3.16 25.45
CA ILE A 313 16.72 3.26 26.70
C ILE A 313 17.93 2.30 26.81
N LEU A 314 18.00 1.27 25.97
CA LEU A 314 19.12 0.33 25.89
C LEU A 314 19.87 0.43 24.55
N PRO A 315 21.20 0.17 24.51
CA PRO A 315 21.94 -0.07 23.28
C PRO A 315 21.37 -1.27 22.49
N TYR A 316 21.53 -1.23 21.16
CA TYR A 316 20.96 -2.22 20.24
C TYR A 316 21.31 -3.67 20.62
N GLU A 317 22.56 -3.90 21.00
CA GLU A 317 23.11 -5.20 21.36
C GLU A 317 22.44 -5.80 22.61
N GLU A 318 21.97 -4.94 23.52
CA GLU A 318 21.41 -5.32 24.82
C GLU A 318 19.91 -5.62 24.78
N TRP A 319 19.16 -5.10 23.79
CA TRP A 319 17.72 -5.34 23.64
C TRP A 319 17.34 -6.21 22.43
N GLN A 320 18.13 -6.28 21.36
CA GLN A 320 17.75 -7.00 20.14
C GLN A 320 17.38 -8.48 20.38
N SER A 321 18.03 -9.11 21.36
CA SER A 321 17.83 -10.53 21.71
C SER A 321 16.64 -10.78 22.65
N CYS A 322 15.95 -9.72 23.07
CA CYS A 322 14.86 -9.75 24.05
C CYS A 322 13.46 -9.72 23.42
N TYR A 323 13.37 -9.64 22.09
CA TYR A 323 12.11 -9.76 21.35
C TYR A 323 12.12 -11.03 20.50
N ALA A 324 10.99 -11.73 20.50
CA ALA A 324 10.62 -12.65 19.44
C ALA A 324 9.63 -11.96 18.50
N TYR A 325 9.67 -12.39 17.24
CA TYR A 325 8.78 -11.91 16.19
C TYR A 325 7.91 -13.07 15.72
N SER A 326 6.76 -12.71 15.14
CA SER A 326 5.87 -13.60 14.43
C SER A 326 5.36 -12.88 13.18
N PRO A 327 4.72 -13.58 12.23
CA PRO A 327 4.22 -12.96 10.99
C PRO A 327 3.17 -11.85 11.16
N TYR A 328 2.65 -11.62 12.39
CA TYR A 328 1.61 -10.63 12.67
C TYR A 328 1.90 -9.74 13.88
N GLU A 329 2.63 -10.21 14.90
CA GLU A 329 2.88 -9.49 16.16
C GLU A 329 4.31 -9.68 16.71
N ARG A 330 4.75 -8.72 17.53
CA ARG A 330 6.05 -8.66 18.24
C ARG A 330 5.78 -8.86 19.74
N PHE A 331 6.61 -9.63 20.43
CA PHE A 331 6.49 -9.81 21.89
C PHE A 331 7.85 -10.02 22.57
N LEU A 332 7.96 -9.64 23.84
CA LEU A 332 9.15 -9.87 24.65
C LEU A 332 9.38 -11.36 24.97
N VAL A 333 10.64 -11.74 25.18
CA VAL A 333 11.04 -13.09 25.61
C VAL A 333 12.12 -13.06 26.69
N GLU A 334 11.99 -13.92 27.70
CA GLU A 334 12.95 -14.01 28.80
C GLU A 334 14.34 -14.48 28.32
N PRO A 335 15.43 -13.78 28.70
CA PRO A 335 16.77 -14.24 28.38
C PRO A 335 17.14 -15.49 29.19
N ASN A 336 17.16 -16.67 28.55
CA ASN A 336 17.51 -17.97 29.17
C ASN A 336 18.63 -17.89 30.23
N GLU A 337 18.29 -18.12 31.49
CA GLU A 337 19.26 -18.40 32.55
C GLU A 337 19.92 -19.76 32.31
N LYS A 338 21.25 -19.82 32.45
CA LYS A 338 22.00 -21.07 32.59
C LYS A 338 23.17 -20.86 33.54
N GLU A 339 23.01 -21.31 34.78
CA GLU A 339 24.15 -21.77 35.58
C GLU A 339 24.22 -23.30 35.58
N ASN A 340 25.43 -23.79 35.27
CA ASN A 340 26.17 -24.93 35.84
C ASN A 340 25.39 -25.83 36.83
N ILE A 341 25.47 -27.17 36.83
CA ILE A 341 26.51 -28.15 36.43
C ILE A 341 25.75 -29.38 35.82
N VAL A 342 26.24 -30.14 34.82
CA VAL A 342 27.12 -31.32 34.95
C VAL A 342 27.86 -31.61 33.63
N GLN A 343 29.20 -31.69 33.73
CA GLN A 343 30.16 -32.32 32.81
C GLN A 343 30.06 -31.97 31.31
N SER A 344 30.73 -30.87 30.95
CA SER A 344 31.55 -30.73 29.74
C SER A 344 31.09 -31.44 28.46
N ARG A 345 30.05 -30.90 27.83
CA ARG A 345 29.97 -30.88 26.36
C ARG A 345 30.03 -29.43 25.91
N LYS A 346 30.95 -29.11 25.00
CA LYS A 346 31.03 -27.76 24.41
C LYS A 346 29.69 -27.44 23.74
N LYS A 347 29.19 -26.24 23.98
CA LYS A 347 27.90 -25.79 23.45
C LYS A 347 28.07 -25.56 21.93
N PRO A 348 27.20 -26.10 21.05
CA PRO A 348 27.37 -25.96 19.61
C PRO A 348 27.29 -24.50 19.17
N LEU A 349 28.05 -24.17 18.11
CA LEU A 349 28.18 -22.81 17.58
C LEU A 349 26.86 -22.26 17.03
N ALA A 350 26.04 -23.12 16.44
CA ALA A 350 24.73 -22.79 15.89
C ALA A 350 23.64 -23.72 16.45
N ASP A 351 22.42 -23.20 16.57
CA ASP A 351 21.18 -23.97 16.83
C ASP A 351 20.41 -24.26 15.53
N LEU A 352 20.74 -23.58 14.43
CA LEU A 352 20.21 -23.81 13.08
C LEU A 352 21.37 -23.83 12.08
N VAL A 353 21.41 -24.81 11.19
CA VAL A 353 22.27 -24.82 10.01
C VAL A 353 21.40 -24.80 8.76
N ILE A 354 21.60 -23.78 7.92
CA ILE A 354 20.96 -23.65 6.61
C ILE A 354 21.97 -24.09 5.56
N PHE A 355 21.67 -25.15 4.84
CA PHE A 355 22.47 -25.61 3.71
C PHE A 355 21.83 -25.16 2.39
N ASP A 356 22.66 -24.80 1.41
CA ASP A 356 22.29 -25.07 0.02
C ASP A 356 22.32 -26.59 -0.26
N LEU A 357 21.53 -27.07 -1.21
CA LEU A 357 21.46 -28.50 -1.57
C LEU A 357 22.46 -28.89 -2.67
N HIS A 358 22.65 -28.05 -3.66
CA HIS A 358 23.16 -28.40 -4.99
C HIS A 358 24.54 -27.76 -5.22
N GLY A 359 25.59 -28.54 -5.00
CA GLY A 359 26.97 -28.05 -4.87
C GLY A 359 27.48 -28.20 -3.44
N THR A 360 26.59 -28.06 -2.44
CA THR A 360 26.95 -28.20 -1.03
C THR A 360 26.68 -29.61 -0.46
N LEU A 361 25.59 -30.27 -0.86
CA LEU A 361 25.25 -31.64 -0.44
C LEU A 361 25.31 -32.65 -1.61
N ILE A 362 24.99 -32.21 -2.83
CA ILE A 362 24.86 -33.03 -4.04
C ILE A 362 25.91 -32.66 -5.10
N CYS A 363 26.51 -33.66 -5.74
CA CYS A 363 27.54 -33.48 -6.76
C CYS A 363 26.94 -33.05 -8.12
N LEU A 364 27.02 -31.75 -8.43
CA LEU A 364 26.50 -31.19 -9.69
C LEU A 364 27.28 -31.63 -10.94
N HIS A 365 28.56 -31.98 -10.80
CA HIS A 365 29.47 -32.31 -11.90
C HIS A 365 29.10 -33.56 -12.72
N ARG A 366 28.04 -34.31 -12.37
CA ARG A 366 27.54 -35.45 -13.16
C ARG A 366 26.14 -35.26 -13.75
N LYS A 367 25.34 -34.36 -13.15
CA LYS A 367 23.94 -34.09 -13.47
C LYS A 367 23.83 -33.01 -14.55
N TYR A 368 24.36 -31.82 -14.26
CA TYR A 368 24.26 -30.67 -15.15
C TYR A 368 25.06 -30.76 -16.46
N PRO A 369 26.30 -31.30 -16.49
CA PRO A 369 27.00 -31.55 -17.75
C PRO A 369 26.20 -32.39 -18.75
N LYS A 370 25.61 -33.51 -18.31
CA LYS A 370 24.76 -34.37 -19.15
C LYS A 370 23.48 -33.68 -19.61
N PHE A 371 22.87 -32.89 -18.73
CA PHE A 371 21.70 -32.08 -19.09
C PHE A 371 22.05 -31.08 -20.20
N VAL A 372 23.17 -30.35 -20.09
CA VAL A 372 23.58 -29.38 -21.11
C VAL A 372 24.04 -30.06 -22.40
N GLU A 373 24.73 -31.19 -22.32
CA GLU A 373 25.09 -32.01 -23.48
C GLU A 373 23.84 -32.46 -24.26
N PHE A 374 22.86 -33.05 -23.56
CA PHE A 374 21.56 -33.41 -24.15
C PHE A 374 20.85 -32.18 -24.72
N PHE A 375 20.82 -31.08 -23.96
CA PHE A 375 20.17 -29.83 -24.37
C PHE A 375 20.78 -29.30 -25.66
N CYS A 376 22.11 -29.18 -25.73
CA CYS A 376 22.84 -28.72 -26.91
C CYS A 376 22.66 -29.67 -28.11
N SER A 377 22.63 -30.98 -27.87
CA SER A 377 22.40 -32.00 -28.90
C SER A 377 20.99 -31.88 -29.51
N ARG A 378 19.94 -31.81 -28.67
CA ARG A 378 18.56 -31.59 -29.11
C ARG A 378 18.36 -30.23 -29.74
N LEU A 379 19.04 -29.20 -29.23
CA LEU A 379 19.02 -27.85 -29.80
C LEU A 379 19.60 -27.83 -31.20
N LYS A 380 20.76 -28.47 -31.41
CA LYS A 380 21.37 -28.65 -32.74
C LYS A 380 20.45 -29.46 -33.66
N GLN A 381 19.78 -30.49 -33.16
CA GLN A 381 18.83 -31.29 -33.94
C GLN A 381 17.58 -30.49 -34.36
N MET A 382 17.05 -29.62 -33.49
CA MET A 382 15.83 -28.84 -33.76
C MET A 382 16.08 -27.55 -34.55
N THR A 383 17.28 -26.95 -34.45
CA THR A 383 17.60 -25.64 -35.03
C THR A 383 18.67 -25.67 -36.12
N GLY A 384 19.45 -26.76 -36.21
CA GLY A 384 20.66 -26.84 -37.03
C GLY A 384 21.88 -26.11 -36.46
N LEU A 385 21.75 -25.38 -35.34
CA LEU A 385 22.80 -24.51 -34.80
C LEU A 385 23.74 -25.25 -33.83
N GLU A 386 25.05 -25.10 -34.04
CA GLU A 386 26.10 -25.68 -33.19
C GLU A 386 26.53 -24.68 -32.11
N LEU A 387 25.80 -24.66 -30.99
CA LEU A 387 25.93 -23.63 -29.94
C LEU A 387 26.54 -24.14 -28.63
N SER A 388 27.06 -25.37 -28.61
CA SER A 388 27.58 -26.03 -27.40
C SER A 388 28.58 -25.18 -26.62
N GLU A 389 29.59 -24.59 -27.28
CA GLU A 389 30.59 -23.76 -26.58
C GLU A 389 29.98 -22.49 -25.95
N LYS A 390 29.03 -21.84 -26.65
CA LYS A 390 28.34 -20.63 -26.17
C LYS A 390 27.44 -20.97 -24.97
N VAL A 391 26.66 -22.04 -25.09
CA VAL A 391 25.74 -22.51 -24.04
C VAL A 391 26.51 -23.00 -22.82
N ASN A 392 27.55 -23.81 -23.00
CA ASN A 392 28.44 -24.26 -21.92
C ASN A 392 29.03 -23.06 -21.15
N ARG A 393 29.58 -22.08 -21.86
CA ARG A 393 30.18 -20.89 -21.23
C ARG A 393 29.14 -20.05 -20.47
N LEU A 394 27.96 -19.86 -21.04
CA LEU A 394 26.86 -19.06 -20.46
C LEU A 394 26.28 -19.70 -19.20
N LEU A 395 26.15 -21.02 -19.20
CA LEU A 395 25.57 -21.79 -18.10
C LEU A 395 26.55 -22.10 -16.97
N GLY A 396 27.83 -21.80 -17.14
CA GLY A 396 28.89 -22.12 -16.18
C GLY A 396 29.35 -23.56 -16.28
N LEU A 397 29.82 -24.00 -17.45
CA LEU A 397 30.57 -25.24 -17.63
C LEU A 397 32.01 -24.95 -18.05
N ASN A 398 32.96 -25.77 -17.59
CA ASN A 398 34.37 -25.68 -17.96
C ASN A 398 34.59 -25.90 -19.47
N LYS A 399 35.80 -25.59 -19.96
CA LYS A 399 36.13 -25.68 -21.39
C LYS A 399 35.86 -27.06 -22.01
N ASP A 400 36.05 -28.12 -21.23
CA ASP A 400 35.83 -29.50 -21.67
C ASP A 400 34.39 -29.99 -21.41
N ALA A 401 33.49 -29.11 -20.96
CA ALA A 401 32.09 -29.38 -20.61
C ALA A 401 31.84 -30.49 -19.56
N THR A 402 32.87 -30.89 -18.82
CA THR A 402 32.86 -31.99 -17.83
C THR A 402 32.56 -31.55 -16.40
N ARG A 403 32.65 -30.26 -16.08
CA ARG A 403 32.41 -29.72 -14.73
C ARG A 403 31.66 -28.40 -14.78
N VAL A 404 30.76 -28.24 -13.82
CA VAL A 404 30.12 -26.94 -13.51
C VAL A 404 31.19 -25.99 -12.95
N MET A 405 31.02 -24.71 -13.22
CA MET A 405 31.74 -23.55 -12.69
C MET A 405 30.70 -22.51 -12.27
N HIS A 406 31.12 -21.45 -11.56
CA HIS A 406 30.22 -20.36 -11.18
C HIS A 406 29.50 -19.75 -12.40
N GLY A 407 28.17 -19.82 -12.36
CA GLY A 407 27.28 -19.42 -13.43
C GLY A 407 25.82 -19.73 -13.11
N ILE A 408 24.95 -19.61 -14.11
CA ILE A 408 23.50 -19.63 -13.90
C ILE A 408 23.00 -21.00 -13.40
N LEU A 409 23.70 -22.11 -13.70
CA LEU A 409 23.36 -23.44 -13.17
C LEU A 409 23.80 -23.72 -11.72
N SER A 410 24.61 -22.84 -11.12
CA SER A 410 25.06 -22.99 -9.73
C SER A 410 24.51 -21.90 -8.79
N GLU A 411 24.11 -20.74 -9.34
CA GLU A 411 23.73 -19.56 -8.56
C GLU A 411 22.36 -18.99 -8.94
N GLY A 412 21.80 -19.37 -10.10
CA GLY A 412 20.54 -18.86 -10.62
C GLY A 412 19.39 -19.88 -10.54
N THR A 413 18.18 -19.40 -10.75
CA THR A 413 16.97 -20.22 -10.83
C THR A 413 16.84 -20.92 -12.19
N SER A 414 16.04 -21.99 -12.26
CA SER A 414 15.68 -22.64 -13.54
C SER A 414 15.07 -21.66 -14.56
N SER A 415 14.36 -20.61 -14.10
CA SER A 415 13.79 -19.57 -14.96
C SER A 415 14.88 -18.69 -15.59
N GLU A 416 15.90 -18.32 -14.83
CA GLU A 416 17.04 -17.54 -15.34
C GLU A 416 17.88 -18.35 -16.31
N ALA A 417 18.11 -19.64 -16.03
CA ALA A 417 18.81 -20.53 -16.95
C ALA A 417 18.05 -20.71 -18.28
N LYS A 418 16.71 -20.87 -18.23
CA LYS A 418 15.85 -20.85 -19.43
C LYS A 418 15.94 -19.54 -20.18
N GLY A 419 15.81 -18.41 -19.49
CA GLY A 419 15.88 -17.07 -20.07
C GLY A 419 17.21 -16.81 -20.77
N ALA A 420 18.32 -17.27 -20.19
CA ALA A 420 19.65 -17.14 -20.76
C ALA A 420 19.81 -17.99 -22.03
N MET A 421 19.32 -19.23 -22.06
CA MET A 421 19.31 -20.06 -23.28
C MET A 421 18.42 -19.48 -24.39
N VAL A 422 17.26 -18.91 -24.04
CA VAL A 422 16.37 -18.20 -24.98
C VAL A 422 17.08 -16.99 -25.60
N GLU A 423 17.84 -16.23 -24.80
CA GLU A 423 18.59 -15.08 -25.29
C GLU A 423 19.80 -15.48 -26.16
N VAL A 424 20.45 -16.64 -25.90
CA VAL A 424 21.44 -17.21 -26.83
C VAL A 424 20.78 -17.51 -28.18
N LEU A 425 19.62 -18.18 -28.21
CA LEU A 425 18.91 -18.46 -29.47
C LEU A 425 18.47 -17.20 -30.22
N ARG A 426 18.01 -16.17 -29.49
CA ARG A 426 17.71 -14.85 -30.07
C ARG A 426 18.91 -14.24 -30.79
N ARG A 427 20.11 -14.34 -30.20
CA ARG A 427 21.34 -13.76 -30.76
C ARG A 427 21.82 -14.45 -32.04
N GLU A 428 21.46 -15.71 -32.22
CA GLU A 428 21.71 -16.47 -33.44
C GLU A 428 20.56 -16.36 -34.47
N GLY A 429 19.54 -15.52 -34.20
CA GLY A 429 18.48 -15.16 -35.15
C GLY A 429 17.14 -15.89 -34.98
N ILE A 430 16.96 -16.73 -33.97
CA ILE A 430 15.66 -17.38 -33.69
C ILE A 430 14.71 -16.39 -33.01
N PHE A 431 13.45 -16.34 -33.47
CA PHE A 431 12.46 -15.44 -32.87
C PHE A 431 12.16 -15.81 -31.41
N TYR A 432 11.95 -14.81 -30.55
CA TYR A 432 11.81 -15.02 -29.10
C TYR A 432 10.74 -16.03 -28.69
N GLN A 433 9.58 -16.03 -29.37
CA GLN A 433 8.49 -16.98 -29.10
C GLN A 433 8.89 -18.42 -29.45
N GLU A 434 9.56 -18.60 -30.60
CA GLU A 434 10.08 -19.88 -31.07
C GLU A 434 11.22 -20.36 -30.17
N ALA A 435 12.14 -19.48 -29.77
CA ALA A 435 13.20 -19.76 -28.82
C ALA A 435 12.64 -20.21 -27.45
N ILE A 436 11.60 -19.55 -26.92
CA ILE A 436 10.91 -19.99 -25.69
C ILE A 436 10.30 -21.39 -25.88
N MET A 437 9.61 -21.64 -26.99
CA MET A 437 9.00 -22.94 -27.26
C MET A 437 10.05 -24.05 -27.34
N ILE A 438 11.14 -23.82 -28.08
CA ILE A 438 12.24 -24.77 -28.24
C ILE A 438 12.93 -25.03 -26.88
N VAL A 439 13.30 -23.98 -26.14
CA VAL A 439 13.96 -24.12 -24.84
C VAL A 439 13.06 -24.87 -23.86
N ASN A 440 11.76 -24.51 -23.75
CA ASN A 440 10.84 -25.21 -22.85
C ASN A 440 10.57 -26.67 -23.26
N GLN A 441 10.48 -26.95 -24.57
CA GLN A 441 10.31 -28.30 -25.08
C GLN A 441 11.51 -29.18 -24.76
N ILE A 442 12.73 -28.71 -25.09
CA ILE A 442 13.96 -29.45 -24.79
C ILE A 442 14.16 -29.59 -23.28
N TRP A 443 13.81 -28.59 -22.47
CA TRP A 443 13.87 -28.68 -21.01
C TRP A 443 12.97 -29.78 -20.47
N LYS A 444 11.74 -29.88 -20.99
CA LYS A 444 10.78 -30.93 -20.62
C LYS A 444 11.24 -32.32 -21.07
N GLU A 445 11.91 -32.41 -22.21
CA GLU A 445 12.53 -33.66 -22.67
C GLU A 445 13.76 -34.03 -21.83
N ALA A 446 14.53 -33.06 -21.33
CA ALA A 446 15.71 -33.25 -20.50
C ALA A 446 15.39 -33.47 -19.00
N ASP A 447 14.12 -33.36 -18.61
CA ASP A 447 13.65 -33.41 -17.22
C ASP A 447 14.02 -34.72 -16.52
N PHE A 448 14.09 -35.84 -17.25
CA PHE A 448 14.55 -37.13 -16.69
C PHE A 448 16.04 -37.12 -16.27
N ILE A 449 16.87 -36.26 -16.88
CA ILE A 449 18.27 -36.08 -16.50
C ILE A 449 18.34 -35.23 -15.22
N LEU A 450 17.48 -34.21 -15.11
CA LEU A 450 17.34 -33.41 -13.88
C LEU A 450 16.68 -34.18 -12.73
N ARG A 451 15.99 -35.29 -13.00
CA ARG A 451 15.43 -36.22 -12.02
C ARG A 451 16.24 -37.50 -11.81
N SER A 452 17.41 -37.64 -12.43
CA SER A 452 18.28 -38.81 -12.20
C SER A 452 18.79 -38.83 -10.75
N GLN A 453 18.98 -40.02 -10.16
CA GLN A 453 19.40 -40.17 -8.75
C GLN A 453 20.60 -39.25 -8.39
N PRO A 454 20.53 -38.52 -7.28
CA PRO A 454 21.61 -37.64 -6.84
C PRO A 454 22.80 -38.43 -6.29
N ASP A 455 24.00 -38.10 -6.76
CA ASP A 455 25.27 -38.54 -6.14
C ASP A 455 25.61 -37.60 -4.97
N PRO A 456 25.64 -38.06 -3.70
CA PRO A 456 25.99 -37.22 -2.56
C PRO A 456 27.50 -36.88 -2.53
N LEU A 457 27.83 -35.69 -2.03
CA LEU A 457 29.23 -35.26 -1.84
C LEU A 457 29.93 -35.92 -0.64
N CYS A 458 29.18 -36.56 0.24
CA CYS A 458 29.68 -37.34 1.36
C CYS A 458 28.96 -38.71 1.41
N PRO A 459 29.68 -39.85 1.52
CA PRO A 459 29.05 -41.17 1.62
C PRO A 459 28.14 -41.35 2.85
N ASP A 460 28.41 -40.63 3.94
CA ASP A 460 27.63 -40.68 5.20
C ASP A 460 26.94 -39.34 5.51
N ILE A 461 26.31 -38.75 4.50
CA ILE A 461 25.55 -37.51 4.65
C ILE A 461 24.32 -37.68 5.56
N GLU A 462 23.77 -38.90 5.63
CA GLU A 462 22.66 -39.26 6.52
C GLU A 462 23.11 -39.28 7.99
N GLY A 463 24.26 -39.89 8.29
CA GLY A 463 24.86 -39.89 9.64
C GLY A 463 25.24 -38.50 10.13
N MET A 464 25.74 -37.63 9.24
CA MET A 464 26.03 -36.23 9.53
C MET A 464 24.77 -35.44 9.94
N PHE A 465 23.67 -35.53 9.17
CA PHE A 465 22.40 -34.89 9.53
C PHE A 465 21.84 -35.47 10.85
N GLN A 466 21.98 -36.78 11.05
CA GLN A 466 21.59 -37.44 12.29
C GLN A 466 22.39 -36.94 13.49
N GLU A 467 23.71 -36.75 13.38
CA GLU A 467 24.56 -36.24 14.46
C GLU A 467 24.18 -34.79 14.83
N LEU A 468 23.96 -33.91 13.84
CA LEU A 468 23.50 -32.54 14.08
C LEU A 468 22.15 -32.55 14.83
N LYS A 469 21.18 -33.35 14.37
CA LYS A 469 19.85 -33.46 14.99
C LYS A 469 19.91 -34.07 16.39
N GLN A 470 20.79 -35.05 16.63
CA GLN A 470 21.04 -35.62 17.97
C GLN A 470 21.63 -34.61 18.95
N ASN A 471 22.36 -33.60 18.46
CA ASN A 471 22.87 -32.48 19.26
C ASN A 471 21.89 -31.28 19.33
N GLY A 472 20.64 -31.46 18.87
CA GLY A 472 19.57 -30.47 18.99
C GLY A 472 19.57 -29.37 17.91
N ILE A 473 20.41 -29.50 16.88
CA ILE A 473 20.56 -28.50 15.82
C ILE A 473 19.45 -28.68 14.79
N LYS A 474 18.71 -27.60 14.50
CA LYS A 474 17.74 -27.57 13.40
C LYS A 474 18.46 -27.48 12.05
N ILE A 475 17.85 -28.05 11.02
CA ILE A 475 18.42 -28.07 9.68
C ILE A 475 17.39 -27.53 8.69
N ALA A 476 17.78 -26.53 7.91
CA ALA A 476 16.98 -26.03 6.80
C ALA A 476 17.73 -26.14 5.48
N ILE A 477 16.96 -26.24 4.39
CA ILE A 477 17.47 -26.20 3.02
C ILE A 477 16.96 -24.92 2.36
N ASN A 478 17.86 -24.14 1.76
CA ASN A 478 17.53 -22.92 1.04
C ASN A 478 18.25 -22.91 -0.31
N THR A 479 17.50 -23.16 -1.38
CA THR A 479 18.08 -23.37 -2.72
C THR A 479 17.25 -22.72 -3.82
N GLY A 480 17.91 -22.33 -4.91
CA GLY A 480 17.27 -21.72 -6.09
C GLY A 480 16.50 -22.70 -6.99
N GLU A 481 16.48 -23.98 -6.63
CA GLU A 481 15.84 -25.04 -7.40
C GLU A 481 14.33 -25.18 -7.10
N PRO A 482 13.53 -25.69 -8.05
CA PRO A 482 12.11 -25.99 -7.86
C PRO A 482 11.83 -27.02 -6.76
N ARG A 483 10.78 -26.77 -5.96
CA ARG A 483 10.39 -27.58 -4.80
C ARG A 483 10.19 -29.06 -5.09
N GLU A 484 9.68 -29.42 -6.27
CA GLU A 484 9.50 -30.82 -6.70
C GLU A 484 10.84 -31.58 -6.77
N PHE A 485 11.88 -30.96 -7.34
CA PHE A 485 13.20 -31.59 -7.49
C PHE A 485 13.92 -31.70 -6.15
N VAL A 486 13.84 -30.66 -5.32
CA VAL A 486 14.46 -30.64 -4.00
C VAL A 486 13.89 -31.74 -3.10
N ILE A 487 12.56 -31.92 -3.07
CA ILE A 487 11.92 -32.99 -2.30
C ILE A 487 12.35 -34.37 -2.84
N SER A 488 12.39 -34.57 -4.15
CA SER A 488 12.86 -35.82 -4.77
C SER A 488 14.32 -36.16 -4.38
N ASP A 489 15.22 -35.19 -4.45
CA ASP A 489 16.63 -35.40 -4.11
C ASP A 489 16.81 -35.65 -2.59
N LEU A 490 16.08 -34.93 -1.72
CA LEU A 490 16.06 -35.18 -0.28
C LEU A 490 15.42 -36.53 0.11
N MET A 491 14.53 -37.09 -0.71
CA MET A 491 13.98 -38.43 -0.51
C MET A 491 14.97 -39.51 -0.92
N ASN A 492 15.62 -39.36 -2.08
CA ASN A 492 16.66 -40.28 -2.56
C ASN A 492 17.84 -40.38 -1.59
N LEU A 493 18.25 -39.26 -0.99
CA LEU A 493 19.31 -39.20 0.02
C LEU A 493 18.83 -39.52 1.44
N ARG A 494 17.54 -39.83 1.63
CA ARG A 494 16.88 -40.11 2.94
C ARG A 494 16.98 -38.97 3.97
N LEU A 495 17.32 -37.76 3.52
CA LEU A 495 17.50 -36.57 4.37
C LEU A 495 16.17 -35.89 4.77
N THR A 496 15.08 -36.17 4.05
CA THR A 496 13.76 -35.51 4.26
C THR A 496 13.31 -35.51 5.73
N LYS A 497 13.55 -36.59 6.49
CA LYS A 497 13.19 -36.73 7.91
C LYS A 497 14.00 -35.86 8.89
N TYR A 498 15.08 -35.23 8.44
CA TYR A 498 15.96 -34.39 9.26
C TYR A 498 15.83 -32.90 8.96
N VAL A 499 15.22 -32.52 7.83
CA VAL A 499 15.02 -31.14 7.40
C VAL A 499 13.78 -30.57 8.10
N ASP A 500 13.97 -29.51 8.88
CA ASP A 500 12.90 -28.80 9.60
C ASP A 500 12.18 -27.76 8.72
N MET A 501 12.86 -27.18 7.73
CA MET A 501 12.28 -26.21 6.81
C MET A 501 12.94 -26.25 5.42
N LEU A 502 12.15 -25.97 4.40
CA LEU A 502 12.59 -25.93 3.01
C LEU A 502 12.06 -24.65 2.32
N ILE A 503 12.99 -23.84 1.81
CA ILE A 503 12.73 -22.75 0.86
C ILE A 503 13.35 -23.10 -0.50
N CYS A 504 12.57 -22.90 -1.55
CA CYS A 504 12.88 -23.23 -2.94
C CYS A 504 12.83 -21.97 -3.84
N GLY A 505 13.39 -22.07 -5.05
CA GLY A 505 13.44 -20.95 -5.99
C GLY A 505 12.09 -20.60 -6.63
N ASP A 506 11.08 -21.46 -6.49
CA ASP A 506 9.72 -21.29 -6.99
C ASP A 506 8.71 -20.85 -5.90
N ASP A 507 9.15 -20.66 -4.65
CA ASP A 507 8.28 -20.14 -3.60
C ASP A 507 8.02 -18.61 -3.80
N PRO A 508 6.76 -18.11 -3.73
CA PRO A 508 6.45 -16.70 -4.01
C PRO A 508 7.12 -15.65 -3.10
N ILE A 509 7.63 -16.09 -1.96
CA ILE A 509 8.34 -15.29 -0.94
C ILE A 509 9.86 -15.41 -1.07
N SER A 510 10.35 -16.29 -1.93
CA SER A 510 11.78 -16.49 -2.17
C SER A 510 12.36 -15.33 -2.97
N GLN A 511 13.49 -14.80 -2.52
CA GLN A 511 14.27 -13.76 -3.21
C GLN A 511 15.60 -14.33 -3.72
N PRO A 512 16.10 -13.85 -4.87
CA PRO A 512 17.37 -14.31 -5.42
C PRO A 512 18.55 -13.92 -4.51
N ARG A 513 19.61 -14.73 -4.54
CA ARG A 513 20.89 -14.43 -3.88
C ARG A 513 21.46 -13.13 -4.47
N PRO A 514 22.07 -12.24 -3.67
CA PRO A 514 22.48 -12.42 -2.28
C PRO A 514 21.46 -11.92 -1.23
N SER A 515 20.15 -11.85 -1.54
CA SER A 515 19.18 -11.35 -0.55
C SER A 515 19.15 -12.23 0.70
N GLY A 516 19.39 -11.62 1.87
CA GLY A 516 19.26 -12.29 3.18
C GLY A 516 17.82 -12.65 3.56
N HIS A 517 16.82 -12.23 2.77
CA HIS A 517 15.39 -12.41 3.09
C HIS A 517 15.02 -13.87 3.35
N ASN A 518 15.45 -14.81 2.50
CA ASN A 518 15.16 -16.23 2.67
C ASN A 518 15.75 -16.79 3.98
N THR A 519 16.97 -16.40 4.32
CA THR A 519 17.61 -16.80 5.58
C THR A 519 16.89 -16.22 6.79
N LEU A 520 16.50 -14.94 6.74
CA LEU A 520 15.74 -14.30 7.82
C LEU A 520 14.35 -14.96 8.01
N LEU A 521 13.68 -15.31 6.92
CA LEU A 521 12.40 -16.03 6.92
C LEU A 521 12.55 -17.45 7.53
N ILE A 522 13.63 -18.16 7.23
CA ILE A 522 13.91 -19.47 7.85
C ILE A 522 14.20 -19.31 9.35
N CYS A 523 14.97 -18.30 9.73
CA CYS A 523 15.25 -17.97 11.12
C CYS A 523 13.97 -17.65 11.91
N ASP A 524 13.03 -16.90 11.32
CA ASP A 524 11.75 -16.53 11.92
C ASP A 524 10.83 -17.75 12.12
N GLU A 525 10.55 -18.49 11.03
CA GLU A 525 9.63 -19.64 11.06
C GLU A 525 10.17 -20.79 11.95
N LEU A 526 11.49 -21.06 11.90
CA LEU A 526 12.12 -22.02 12.81
C LEU A 526 12.41 -21.45 14.21
N LYS A 527 12.12 -20.18 14.47
CA LYS A 527 12.35 -19.51 15.76
C LYS A 527 13.79 -19.64 16.27
N VAL A 528 14.76 -19.46 15.38
CA VAL A 528 16.19 -19.43 15.69
C VAL A 528 16.79 -18.13 15.19
N SER A 529 17.32 -17.32 16.12
CA SER A 529 18.00 -16.05 15.78
C SER A 529 19.10 -16.26 14.74
N PRO A 530 19.29 -15.35 13.76
CA PRO A 530 20.44 -15.36 12.86
C PRO A 530 21.78 -15.44 13.61
N SER A 531 21.87 -14.82 14.79
CA SER A 531 23.04 -14.89 15.69
C SER A 531 23.30 -16.26 16.33
N ARG A 532 22.45 -17.26 16.04
CA ARG A 532 22.61 -18.68 16.35
C ARG A 532 22.44 -19.56 15.10
N THR A 533 22.51 -18.97 13.91
CA THR A 533 22.39 -19.66 12.63
C THR A 533 23.74 -19.72 11.92
N ALA A 534 24.05 -20.85 11.30
CA ALA A 534 25.14 -20.97 10.33
C ALA A 534 24.56 -21.16 8.92
N VAL A 535 25.13 -20.49 7.92
CA VAL A 535 24.84 -20.72 6.50
C VAL A 535 26.01 -21.46 5.88
N VAL A 536 25.72 -22.56 5.20
CA VAL A 536 26.72 -23.44 4.57
C VAL A 536 26.41 -23.50 3.07
N GLY A 537 27.42 -23.13 2.27
CA GLY A 537 27.29 -23.03 0.82
C GLY A 537 28.63 -23.18 0.12
N ASP A 538 28.61 -23.44 -1.19
CA ASP A 538 29.79 -23.47 -2.05
C ASP A 538 29.85 -22.29 -3.03
N SER A 539 28.82 -21.43 -3.07
CA SER A 539 28.82 -20.18 -3.85
C SER A 539 29.07 -18.93 -3.01
N VAL A 540 29.53 -17.86 -3.66
CA VAL A 540 29.61 -16.54 -3.01
C VAL A 540 28.21 -16.00 -2.68
N GLY A 541 27.20 -16.33 -3.49
CA GLY A 541 25.80 -15.93 -3.26
C GLY A 541 25.22 -16.47 -1.95
N ASP A 542 25.55 -17.71 -1.58
CA ASP A 542 25.13 -18.32 -0.31
C ASP A 542 25.69 -17.57 0.89
N LEU A 543 26.99 -17.27 0.83
CA LEU A 543 27.71 -16.63 1.92
C LEU A 543 27.30 -15.15 2.06
N GLN A 544 27.06 -14.45 0.94
CA GLN A 544 26.54 -13.09 0.94
C GLN A 544 25.07 -13.01 1.40
N MET A 545 24.26 -14.04 1.14
CA MET A 545 22.92 -14.17 1.73
C MET A 545 23.01 -14.30 3.26
N GLY A 546 23.88 -15.18 3.77
CA GLY A 546 24.16 -15.28 5.20
C GLY A 546 24.69 -13.96 5.80
N GLN A 547 25.57 -13.26 5.09
CA GLN A 547 26.07 -11.94 5.49
C GLN A 547 24.95 -10.89 5.56
N SER A 548 24.06 -10.85 4.57
CA SER A 548 22.92 -9.93 4.50
C SER A 548 21.85 -10.21 5.55
N ALA A 549 21.78 -11.45 6.05
CA ALA A 549 20.94 -11.87 7.17
C ALA A 549 21.65 -11.80 8.54
N PHE A 550 22.90 -11.32 8.59
CA PHE A 550 23.70 -11.19 9.82
C PHE A 550 23.87 -12.50 10.59
N VAL A 551 24.04 -13.63 9.89
CA VAL A 551 24.18 -14.94 10.54
C VAL A 551 25.50 -15.09 11.30
N SER A 552 25.50 -15.94 12.33
CA SER A 552 26.65 -16.14 13.22
C SER A 552 27.89 -16.73 12.53
N GLN A 553 27.71 -17.57 11.52
CA GLN A 553 28.80 -18.16 10.73
C GLN A 553 28.38 -18.40 9.28
N LYS A 554 29.25 -18.05 8.32
CA LYS A 554 29.13 -18.43 6.91
C LYS A 554 30.28 -19.40 6.59
N ILE A 555 29.96 -20.61 6.12
CA ILE A 555 30.92 -21.70 5.95
C ILE A 555 30.98 -22.11 4.48
N GLY A 556 32.16 -21.95 3.87
CA GLY A 556 32.42 -22.29 2.47
C GLY A 556 32.84 -23.75 2.30
N VAL A 557 32.25 -24.46 1.34
CA VAL A 557 32.55 -25.88 1.03
C VAL A 557 33.28 -26.01 -0.30
N LEU A 558 34.50 -26.57 -0.31
CA LEU A 558 35.31 -26.67 -1.54
C LEU A 558 34.94 -27.86 -2.45
N SER A 559 34.25 -28.88 -1.94
CA SER A 559 33.90 -30.08 -2.72
C SER A 559 32.81 -29.86 -3.78
N GLY A 560 32.18 -28.67 -3.80
CA GLY A 560 31.12 -28.30 -4.73
C GLY A 560 31.63 -27.83 -6.08
N VAL A 561 31.85 -26.52 -6.22
CA VAL A 561 32.16 -25.89 -7.53
C VAL A 561 33.34 -24.89 -7.50
N ASN A 562 33.83 -24.50 -6.31
CA ASN A 562 34.55 -23.23 -6.17
C ASN A 562 36.09 -23.29 -6.02
N SER A 563 36.73 -22.17 -6.34
CA SER A 563 38.12 -21.88 -6.00
C SER A 563 38.24 -21.32 -4.58
N GLU A 564 39.26 -21.77 -3.83
CA GLU A 564 39.48 -21.38 -2.44
C GLU A 564 39.57 -19.84 -2.26
N ASP A 565 40.18 -19.16 -3.23
CA ASP A 565 40.45 -17.72 -3.18
C ASP A 565 39.18 -16.85 -3.33
N GLN A 566 38.14 -17.36 -3.99
CA GLN A 566 36.86 -16.66 -4.12
C GLN A 566 36.03 -16.73 -2.83
N LEU A 567 36.02 -17.88 -2.14
CA LEU A 567 35.27 -18.05 -0.88
C LEU A 567 35.92 -17.34 0.32
N LYS A 568 37.25 -17.19 0.34
CA LYS A 568 38.01 -16.56 1.47
C LYS A 568 37.56 -15.17 1.87
N HIS A 569 36.91 -14.44 0.96
CA HIS A 569 36.46 -13.07 1.21
C HIS A 569 35.05 -12.99 1.85
N TYR A 570 34.29 -14.09 1.86
CA TYR A 570 32.88 -14.11 2.27
C TYR A 570 32.56 -15.19 3.31
N ALA A 571 33.37 -16.25 3.42
CA ALA A 571 33.25 -17.27 4.45
C ALA A 571 34.07 -16.91 5.69
N ASP A 572 33.54 -17.17 6.89
CA ASP A 572 34.30 -17.09 8.14
C ASP A 572 35.16 -18.35 8.34
N ASN A 573 34.75 -19.48 7.76
CA ASN A 573 35.49 -20.74 7.75
C ASN A 573 35.35 -21.44 6.39
N ILE A 574 36.40 -22.10 5.91
CA ILE A 574 36.37 -22.91 4.68
C ILE A 574 36.73 -24.36 5.02
N ILE A 575 35.93 -25.31 4.53
CA ILE A 575 36.16 -26.74 4.70
C ILE A 575 36.36 -27.45 3.36
N PRO A 576 37.27 -28.43 3.26
CA PRO A 576 37.55 -29.12 2.00
C PRO A 576 36.40 -30.01 1.52
N SER A 577 35.54 -30.45 2.43
CA SER A 577 34.33 -31.23 2.17
C SER A 577 33.36 -31.09 3.34
N ILE A 578 32.07 -31.18 3.04
CA ILE A 578 30.96 -31.11 4.01
C ILE A 578 31.08 -32.13 5.15
N ALA A 579 31.79 -33.24 4.94
CA ALA A 579 32.00 -34.30 5.93
C ALA A 579 32.55 -33.82 7.30
N ASN A 580 33.20 -32.65 7.36
CA ASN A 580 33.76 -32.08 8.59
C ASN A 580 32.86 -31.02 9.25
N ILE A 581 31.63 -30.79 8.75
CA ILE A 581 30.76 -29.71 9.25
C ILE A 581 30.33 -29.94 10.70
N SER A 582 30.04 -31.19 11.09
CA SER A 582 29.73 -31.54 12.48
C SER A 582 30.87 -31.19 13.43
N ASP A 583 32.11 -31.54 13.09
CA ASP A 583 33.28 -31.28 13.94
C ASP A 583 33.52 -29.77 14.13
N LEU A 584 33.26 -28.98 13.08
CA LEU A 584 33.32 -27.53 13.10
C LEU A 584 32.20 -26.94 13.99
N ILE A 585 30.93 -27.24 13.67
CA ILE A 585 29.75 -26.68 14.37
C ILE A 585 29.69 -27.13 15.85
N LEU A 586 30.13 -28.35 16.16
CA LEU A 586 30.14 -28.92 17.52
C LEU A 586 31.45 -28.63 18.30
N GLN A 587 32.42 -27.91 17.71
CA GLN A 587 33.70 -27.50 18.32
C GLN A 587 34.58 -28.65 18.87
N LYS A 588 34.68 -29.80 18.19
CA LYS A 588 35.51 -30.92 18.67
C LYS A 588 37.01 -30.57 18.61
N ASP A 589 37.75 -30.79 19.70
CA ASP A 589 39.18 -30.45 19.77
C ASP A 589 40.06 -31.37 18.93
N LYS A 590 40.95 -30.78 18.12
CA LYS A 590 41.99 -31.52 17.38
C LYS A 590 43.29 -31.65 18.19
N SER A 591 43.27 -32.39 19.30
CA SER A 591 44.51 -32.81 19.98
C SER A 591 44.37 -34.05 20.86
N SER A 592 45.31 -34.99 20.68
CA SER A 592 45.55 -36.25 21.41
C SER A 592 44.52 -37.39 21.22
N GLY A 593 44.92 -38.61 20.83
CA GLY A 593 46.28 -39.02 20.43
C GLY A 593 46.41 -40.44 19.85
N LYS A 594 47.38 -40.56 18.94
CA LYS A 594 48.34 -41.66 18.71
C LYS A 594 48.02 -43.13 19.07
N ASP A 595 48.34 -43.96 18.08
CA ASP A 595 49.05 -45.25 18.15
C ASP A 595 48.39 -46.46 18.86
N SER A 596 47.94 -47.46 18.09
CA SER A 596 48.72 -48.72 17.95
C SER A 596 48.14 -49.76 16.95
N ASN A 597 48.94 -50.05 15.91
CA ASN A 597 49.23 -51.34 15.26
C ASN A 597 48.21 -52.50 15.11
N GLN A 598 48.21 -53.04 13.88
CA GLN A 598 48.10 -54.48 13.50
C GLN A 598 46.74 -55.17 13.73
N GLN A 599 46.11 -55.90 12.80
CA GLN A 599 46.45 -56.54 11.50
C GLN A 599 45.19 -56.46 10.57
N THR A 600 45.11 -56.87 9.29
CA THR A 600 45.95 -57.72 8.39
C THR A 600 45.69 -57.38 6.89
N GLN A 601 46.48 -58.00 5.99
CA GLN A 601 46.20 -58.39 4.58
C GLN A 601 45.84 -57.36 3.48
N GLU A 602 46.86 -57.11 2.63
CA GLU A 602 46.92 -57.42 1.17
C GLU A 602 45.81 -56.86 0.24
N GLU A 603 46.12 -56.27 -0.92
CA GLU A 603 47.20 -56.58 -1.87
C GLU A 603 47.50 -55.42 -2.87
N GLY A 604 48.64 -55.45 -3.57
CA GLY A 604 48.61 -55.19 -5.03
C GLY A 604 48.84 -53.79 -5.67
N ARG A 605 50.09 -53.31 -5.66
CA ARG A 605 50.82 -52.78 -6.85
C ARG A 605 50.42 -51.46 -7.61
N LYS A 606 51.31 -50.45 -7.45
CA LYS A 606 52.34 -49.98 -8.46
C LYS A 606 51.90 -49.24 -9.77
N LEU A 607 52.24 -47.93 -9.95
CA LEU A 607 53.42 -47.39 -10.70
C LEU A 607 53.36 -45.91 -11.20
N PHE A 608 54.53 -45.25 -11.13
CA PHE A 608 55.10 -44.16 -11.95
C PHE A 608 54.41 -42.80 -12.26
N ALA A 609 54.92 -41.75 -11.58
CA ALA A 609 55.82 -40.69 -12.09
C ALA A 609 55.51 -39.86 -13.38
N GLY A 610 55.84 -38.55 -13.31
CA GLY A 610 56.27 -37.75 -14.47
C GLY A 610 55.93 -36.25 -14.41
N GLY A 611 56.85 -35.39 -13.97
CA GLY A 611 56.64 -33.94 -13.87
C GLY A 611 56.66 -33.15 -15.19
N PHE A 612 56.57 -31.82 -15.12
CA PHE A 612 57.65 -30.88 -15.51
C PHE A 612 57.30 -29.38 -15.27
N SER A 613 57.89 -28.84 -14.21
CA SER A 613 58.63 -27.56 -14.03
C SER A 613 58.40 -26.23 -14.81
N LEU A 614 58.90 -25.16 -14.14
CA LEU A 614 59.52 -23.89 -14.63
C LEU A 614 58.68 -22.65 -15.00
N SER A 615 58.65 -21.70 -14.04
CA SER A 615 59.17 -20.30 -14.11
C SER A 615 59.07 -19.49 -15.43
N SER A 616 58.75 -18.19 -15.39
CA SER A 616 59.67 -17.16 -14.86
C SER A 616 59.14 -15.71 -14.97
N SER A 617 59.82 -14.82 -14.24
CA SER A 617 59.75 -13.35 -14.15
C SER A 617 59.69 -12.52 -15.45
N ALA A 618 59.13 -11.30 -15.38
CA ALA A 618 59.87 -10.01 -15.52
C ALA A 618 59.02 -8.80 -16.02
N SER A 619 58.60 -7.95 -15.07
CA SER A 619 58.85 -6.50 -14.95
C SER A 619 58.91 -5.48 -16.13
N TYR A 620 58.58 -4.23 -15.74
CA TYR A 620 58.94 -2.89 -16.29
C TYR A 620 58.02 -2.12 -17.28
N ARG A 621 57.63 -0.92 -16.80
CA ARG A 621 57.37 0.41 -17.43
C ARG A 621 57.24 0.49 -18.98
N ASP A 622 56.30 1.26 -19.55
CA ASP A 622 56.25 2.73 -19.44
C ASP A 622 54.90 3.37 -19.88
N GLN A 623 54.73 4.67 -19.60
CA GLN A 623 53.75 5.60 -20.22
C GLN A 623 54.53 6.70 -20.97
N PRO A 624 54.07 7.31 -22.10
CA PRO A 624 53.05 8.38 -21.98
C PRO A 624 52.20 8.82 -23.23
N ARG A 625 51.12 9.58 -22.94
CA ARG A 625 50.52 10.74 -23.67
C ARG A 625 49.76 10.59 -25.03
N ARG A 626 48.44 10.87 -24.94
CA ARG A 626 47.59 11.84 -25.72
C ARG A 626 47.82 12.05 -27.24
N CYS A 627 46.77 11.84 -28.07
CA CYS A 627 45.90 12.93 -28.62
C CYS A 627 44.74 12.44 -29.52
N PHE A 628 43.87 13.38 -29.93
CA PHE A 628 42.56 13.23 -30.61
C PHE A 628 42.62 12.77 -32.09
N SER A 629 41.55 12.13 -32.63
CA SER A 629 40.64 12.72 -33.66
C SER A 629 39.74 11.73 -34.46
N THR A 630 38.44 12.06 -34.57
CA THR A 630 37.47 11.88 -35.71
C THR A 630 37.11 10.53 -36.38
N SER A 631 35.78 10.27 -36.45
CA SER A 631 34.96 9.69 -37.56
C SER A 631 35.23 8.23 -38.07
N SER A 632 34.24 7.41 -38.47
CA SER A 632 32.76 7.50 -38.47
C SER A 632 32.06 6.18 -38.89
N ARG A 633 30.83 5.95 -38.37
CA ARG A 633 29.67 5.18 -38.94
C ARG A 633 29.81 3.70 -39.34
N ARG A 634 28.91 2.86 -38.78
CA ARG A 634 27.89 1.94 -39.39
C ARG A 634 27.55 0.84 -38.36
N LEU A 635 26.32 0.31 -38.21
CA LEU A 635 25.02 0.58 -38.86
C LEU A 635 23.90 0.16 -37.87
N VAL A 636 22.87 0.99 -37.69
CA VAL A 636 21.61 0.63 -36.99
C VAL A 636 20.57 0.32 -38.06
N HIS A 637 19.80 -0.76 -37.92
CA HIS A 637 18.67 -1.04 -38.82
C HIS A 637 17.35 -0.56 -38.22
N VAL A 638 16.93 0.63 -38.67
CA VAL A 638 15.55 1.13 -38.78
C VAL A 638 14.69 1.02 -37.50
N SER A 639 14.91 1.98 -36.59
CA SER A 639 13.76 2.68 -36.00
C SER A 639 13.10 3.53 -37.09
N SER A 640 11.78 3.67 -37.06
CA SER A 640 11.08 4.65 -37.90
C SER A 640 11.53 6.07 -37.54
N ASN A 641 11.75 6.89 -38.56
CA ASN A 641 12.29 8.25 -38.44
C ASN A 641 11.28 9.25 -37.82
N LYS A 642 10.98 9.08 -36.53
CA LYS A 642 10.17 9.99 -35.71
C LYS A 642 10.85 10.21 -34.36
N ASP A 643 11.70 11.24 -34.27
CA ASP A 643 12.26 11.74 -33.01
C ASP A 643 11.20 12.39 -32.08
N LYS A 644 9.94 12.40 -32.51
CA LYS A 644 8.80 13.04 -31.83
C LYS A 644 7.47 12.40 -32.26
N TYR A 645 6.55 12.22 -31.32
CA TYR A 645 5.16 11.80 -31.59
C TYR A 645 4.26 13.00 -31.92
N ASP A 646 3.23 12.81 -32.75
CA ASP A 646 2.20 13.86 -32.90
C ASP A 646 1.39 13.98 -31.60
N TYR A 647 1.01 12.85 -30.99
CA TYR A 647 0.24 12.80 -29.74
C TYR A 647 0.84 11.83 -28.74
N ILE A 648 0.94 12.26 -27.47
CA ILE A 648 1.23 11.37 -26.32
C ILE A 648 0.00 11.34 -25.41
N ILE A 649 -0.62 10.17 -25.26
CA ILE A 649 -1.79 9.96 -24.42
C ILE A 649 -1.36 9.23 -23.14
N VAL A 650 -1.59 9.85 -21.99
CA VAL A 650 -1.18 9.35 -20.67
C VAL A 650 -2.38 8.80 -19.92
N GLY A 651 -2.43 7.48 -19.74
CA GLY A 651 -3.54 6.74 -19.15
C GLY A 651 -4.43 6.08 -20.21
N VAL A 652 -4.64 4.77 -20.11
CA VAL A 652 -5.40 3.93 -21.04
C VAL A 652 -6.76 3.59 -20.45
N GLY A 653 -7.37 4.57 -19.78
CA GLY A 653 -8.74 4.53 -19.30
C GLY A 653 -9.79 4.72 -20.40
N SER A 654 -11.03 4.96 -20.00
CA SER A 654 -12.17 5.13 -20.92
C SER A 654 -11.94 6.21 -21.98
N ALA A 655 -11.34 7.34 -21.59
CA ALA A 655 -10.99 8.41 -22.51
C ALA A 655 -9.75 8.08 -23.37
N GLY A 656 -8.69 7.56 -22.75
CA GLY A 656 -7.43 7.23 -23.44
C GLY A 656 -7.60 6.22 -24.57
N CYS A 657 -8.35 5.13 -24.34
CA CYS A 657 -8.70 4.17 -25.40
C CYS A 657 -9.48 4.83 -26.55
N THR A 658 -10.42 5.71 -26.22
CA THR A 658 -11.25 6.42 -27.21
C THR A 658 -10.41 7.37 -28.06
N LEU A 659 -9.57 8.20 -27.43
CA LEU A 659 -8.65 9.11 -28.13
C LEU A 659 -7.62 8.35 -28.96
N ALA A 660 -7.03 7.28 -28.44
CA ALA A 660 -6.09 6.45 -29.19
C ALA A 660 -6.71 5.94 -30.50
N ASN A 661 -7.99 5.57 -30.49
CA ASN A 661 -8.72 5.18 -31.70
C ASN A 661 -9.01 6.34 -32.65
N ARG A 662 -9.45 7.50 -32.15
CA ARG A 662 -9.79 8.62 -33.03
C ARG A 662 -8.54 9.31 -33.61
N LEU A 663 -7.52 9.55 -32.79
CA LEU A 663 -6.31 10.27 -33.20
C LEU A 663 -5.36 9.44 -34.08
N SER A 664 -5.30 8.12 -33.92
CA SER A 664 -4.53 7.24 -34.83
C SER A 664 -5.26 6.86 -36.11
N ALA A 665 -6.48 7.36 -36.35
CA ALA A 665 -7.23 7.04 -37.56
C ALA A 665 -6.62 7.67 -38.82
N ASP A 666 -5.92 8.80 -38.68
CA ASP A 666 -5.03 9.34 -39.72
C ASP A 666 -3.66 8.62 -39.65
N PRO A 667 -3.26 7.86 -40.68
CA PRO A 667 -1.98 7.14 -40.68
C PRO A 667 -0.75 8.07 -40.69
N ALA A 668 -0.89 9.36 -41.00
CA ALA A 668 0.21 10.32 -40.88
C ALA A 668 0.58 10.63 -39.42
N LYS A 669 -0.41 10.56 -38.51
CA LYS A 669 -0.30 10.94 -37.10
C LYS A 669 0.21 9.78 -36.25
N SER A 670 1.36 9.96 -35.59
CA SER A 670 1.85 8.97 -34.62
C SER A 670 1.30 9.25 -33.23
N VAL A 671 0.83 8.19 -32.58
CA VAL A 671 0.28 8.21 -31.23
C VAL A 671 1.11 7.31 -30.34
N LEU A 672 1.61 7.84 -29.23
CA LEU A 672 2.12 7.06 -28.10
C LEU A 672 1.04 6.99 -27.03
N LEU A 673 0.85 5.80 -26.46
CA LEU A 673 -0.17 5.51 -25.46
C LEU A 673 0.49 4.82 -24.25
N LEU A 674 0.42 5.42 -23.07
CA LEU A 674 1.08 4.95 -21.84
C LEU A 674 0.05 4.51 -20.79
N GLU A 675 0.14 3.27 -20.28
CA GLU A 675 -0.65 2.77 -19.14
C GLU A 675 0.26 2.35 -17.99
N ALA A 676 -0.06 2.75 -16.76
CA ALA A 676 0.69 2.33 -15.58
C ALA A 676 0.43 0.85 -15.22
N GLY A 677 -0.74 0.33 -15.56
CA GLY A 677 -1.11 -1.07 -15.39
C GLY A 677 -0.72 -2.01 -16.53
N PRO A 678 -0.96 -3.32 -16.34
CA PRO A 678 -0.81 -4.33 -17.38
C PRO A 678 -1.94 -4.26 -18.43
N ARG A 679 -1.89 -5.15 -19.42
CA ARG A 679 -2.96 -5.32 -20.41
C ARG A 679 -4.15 -6.05 -19.78
N ASP A 680 -5.33 -5.90 -20.39
CA ASP A 680 -6.55 -6.64 -20.06
C ASP A 680 -6.65 -7.98 -20.83
N LEU A 681 -5.62 -8.35 -21.59
CA LEU A 681 -5.53 -9.58 -22.38
C LEU A 681 -4.22 -10.33 -22.06
N TRP A 682 -4.17 -11.61 -22.44
CA TRP A 682 -2.98 -12.47 -22.41
C TRP A 682 -2.45 -12.86 -21.01
N HIS A 683 -3.15 -12.50 -19.94
CA HIS A 683 -2.96 -13.07 -18.60
C HIS A 683 -3.95 -14.23 -18.36
N TRP A 684 -3.54 -15.27 -17.62
CA TRP A 684 -4.37 -16.47 -17.40
C TRP A 684 -5.70 -16.16 -16.68
N ASP A 685 -5.73 -15.13 -15.85
CA ASP A 685 -6.91 -14.70 -15.08
C ASP A 685 -7.71 -13.56 -15.74
N SER A 686 -7.38 -13.16 -16.98
CA SER A 686 -8.10 -12.11 -17.71
C SER A 686 -9.60 -12.38 -17.83
N TRP A 687 -10.04 -13.64 -17.74
CA TRP A 687 -11.46 -14.00 -17.74
C TRP A 687 -12.26 -13.30 -16.64
N LYS A 688 -11.64 -12.94 -15.49
CA LYS A 688 -12.26 -12.15 -14.42
C LYS A 688 -12.67 -10.74 -14.87
N ILE A 689 -11.95 -10.16 -15.83
CA ILE A 689 -12.28 -8.87 -16.45
C ILE A 689 -13.48 -9.06 -17.39
N TYR A 690 -13.44 -10.08 -18.25
CA TYR A 690 -14.46 -10.25 -19.32
C TYR A 690 -15.80 -10.81 -18.85
N MET A 691 -15.83 -11.65 -17.81
CA MET A 691 -17.05 -12.24 -17.26
C MET A 691 -17.79 -11.20 -16.41
N PRO A 692 -18.97 -10.70 -16.82
CA PRO A 692 -19.68 -9.66 -16.09
C PRO A 692 -19.92 -9.95 -14.60
N ALA A 693 -20.30 -11.19 -14.24
CA ALA A 693 -20.54 -11.59 -12.86
C ALA A 693 -19.26 -11.67 -11.99
N ALA A 694 -18.07 -11.67 -12.59
CA ALA A 694 -16.79 -11.75 -11.89
C ALA A 694 -16.26 -10.39 -11.39
N LEU A 695 -17.05 -9.31 -11.52
CA LEU A 695 -16.57 -7.93 -11.31
C LEU A 695 -15.91 -7.69 -9.94
N MET A 696 -16.36 -8.37 -8.87
CA MET A 696 -15.82 -8.18 -7.52
C MET A 696 -14.38 -8.69 -7.35
N TYR A 697 -13.94 -9.70 -8.13
CA TYR A 697 -12.60 -10.27 -7.96
C TYR A 697 -11.48 -9.24 -8.16
N ASN A 698 -11.65 -8.30 -9.11
CA ASN A 698 -10.63 -7.30 -9.44
C ASN A 698 -10.72 -6.04 -8.55
N LEU A 699 -11.64 -6.02 -7.56
CA LEU A 699 -11.79 -4.95 -6.58
C LEU A 699 -11.17 -5.31 -5.21
N CYS A 700 -10.74 -6.56 -5.01
CA CYS A 700 -10.25 -7.04 -3.71
C CYS A 700 -8.76 -6.80 -3.48
N ASP A 701 -7.95 -6.77 -4.54
CA ASP A 701 -6.49 -6.57 -4.52
C ASP A 701 -6.05 -5.34 -5.34
N ASP A 702 -4.75 -5.08 -5.38
CA ASP A 702 -4.13 -3.96 -6.08
C ASP A 702 -3.59 -4.32 -7.49
N LYS A 703 -3.75 -5.56 -7.96
CA LYS A 703 -3.11 -6.03 -9.22
C LYS A 703 -3.56 -5.18 -10.42
N TYR A 704 -4.87 -5.10 -10.61
CA TYR A 704 -5.52 -4.33 -11.68
C TYR A 704 -6.13 -3.01 -11.19
N ASN A 705 -5.78 -2.58 -9.97
CA ASN A 705 -6.52 -1.59 -9.22
C ASN A 705 -5.57 -0.72 -8.40
N TRP A 706 -5.74 0.60 -8.45
CA TRP A 706 -4.93 1.53 -7.68
C TRP A 706 -5.14 1.46 -6.16
N TYR A 707 -6.25 0.90 -5.68
CA TYR A 707 -6.47 0.65 -4.25
C TYR A 707 -6.38 1.93 -3.37
N TYR A 708 -6.91 3.06 -3.85
CA TYR A 708 -6.85 4.33 -3.13
C TYR A 708 -7.68 4.30 -1.85
N HIS A 709 -7.29 5.18 -0.92
CA HIS A 709 -8.02 5.46 0.31
C HIS A 709 -8.09 6.98 0.52
N THR A 710 -9.18 7.47 1.09
CA THR A 710 -9.31 8.87 1.51
C THR A 710 -8.50 9.15 2.78
N GLU A 711 -8.41 10.41 3.17
CA GLU A 711 -8.20 10.76 4.58
C GLU A 711 -9.43 10.37 5.43
N PRO A 712 -9.34 10.42 6.78
CA PRO A 712 -10.51 10.30 7.65
C PRO A 712 -11.60 11.34 7.30
N GLU A 713 -12.73 10.88 6.79
CA GLU A 713 -13.84 11.74 6.35
C GLU A 713 -14.71 12.15 7.53
N LYS A 714 -14.64 13.43 7.94
CA LYS A 714 -15.31 13.94 9.14
C LYS A 714 -16.82 13.72 9.14
N GLY A 715 -17.48 13.95 7.99
CA GLY A 715 -18.92 13.71 7.84
C GLY A 715 -19.31 12.23 7.78
N MET A 716 -18.33 11.32 7.72
CA MET A 716 -18.52 9.86 7.72
C MET A 716 -17.97 9.23 9.02
N ASN A 717 -18.16 9.89 10.16
CA ASN A 717 -17.65 9.47 11.47
C ASN A 717 -16.13 9.19 11.50
N ASN A 718 -15.35 9.92 10.69
CA ASN A 718 -13.91 9.76 10.49
C ASN A 718 -13.48 8.40 9.87
N ARG A 719 -14.39 7.71 9.17
CA ARG A 719 -14.04 6.55 8.35
C ARG A 719 -13.01 6.91 7.28
N VAL A 720 -12.09 5.99 7.00
CA VAL A 720 -11.21 6.01 5.84
C VAL A 720 -11.92 5.25 4.73
N MET A 721 -12.27 5.92 3.64
CA MET A 721 -13.10 5.37 2.57
C MET A 721 -12.23 4.70 1.49
N TYR A 722 -12.65 3.53 1.01
CA TYR A 722 -11.96 2.77 -0.02
C TYR A 722 -12.40 3.15 -1.43
N TRP A 723 -11.46 3.54 -2.29
CA TRP A 723 -11.70 4.08 -3.64
C TRP A 723 -11.00 3.23 -4.74
N PRO A 724 -11.59 2.10 -5.18
CA PRO A 724 -11.05 1.26 -6.24
C PRO A 724 -11.08 1.96 -7.61
N ARG A 725 -9.94 2.05 -8.30
CA ARG A 725 -9.81 2.62 -9.67
C ARG A 725 -8.97 1.70 -10.53
N GLY A 726 -9.38 1.47 -11.78
CA GLY A 726 -8.66 0.56 -12.68
C GLY A 726 -7.26 1.05 -13.03
N ARG A 727 -6.27 0.17 -12.83
CA ARG A 727 -4.86 0.27 -13.23
C ARG A 727 -4.57 -0.90 -14.18
N VAL A 728 -5.11 -0.80 -15.39
CA VAL A 728 -5.11 -1.84 -16.44
C VAL A 728 -5.59 -1.20 -17.76
N TRP A 729 -5.35 -1.82 -18.91
CA TRP A 729 -5.97 -1.38 -20.17
C TRP A 729 -7.51 -1.31 -20.07
N GLY A 730 -8.08 -0.19 -20.51
CA GLY A 730 -9.49 0.17 -20.31
C GLY A 730 -9.74 0.92 -18.98
N GLY A 731 -8.77 0.96 -18.08
CA GLY A 731 -8.85 1.57 -16.75
C GLY A 731 -10.09 1.11 -15.99
N SER A 732 -10.78 2.04 -15.36
CA SER A 732 -11.99 1.73 -14.57
C SER A 732 -13.13 1.10 -15.39
N SER A 733 -13.16 1.19 -16.72
CA SER A 733 -14.16 0.46 -17.54
C SER A 733 -13.95 -1.06 -17.58
N ALA A 734 -12.73 -1.53 -17.29
CA ALA A 734 -12.41 -2.94 -17.13
C ALA A 734 -12.87 -3.51 -15.77
N LEU A 735 -13.10 -2.66 -14.76
CA LEU A 735 -13.46 -3.06 -13.39
C LEU A 735 -14.90 -2.69 -13.00
N ASN A 736 -15.54 -1.71 -13.64
CA ASN A 736 -16.84 -1.17 -13.22
C ASN A 736 -17.99 -2.19 -13.22
N ALA A 737 -19.13 -1.80 -12.66
CA ALA A 737 -20.36 -2.59 -12.67
C ALA A 737 -21.12 -2.60 -14.03
N MET A 738 -20.47 -2.15 -15.12
CA MET A 738 -20.98 -2.09 -16.51
C MET A 738 -22.23 -1.26 -16.77
N VAL A 739 -22.93 -0.74 -15.76
CA VAL A 739 -24.07 0.17 -15.91
C VAL A 739 -23.75 1.33 -16.87
N TYR A 740 -24.57 1.48 -17.90
CA TYR A 740 -24.46 2.53 -18.91
C TYR A 740 -25.56 3.57 -18.67
N ILE A 741 -25.19 4.65 -17.98
CA ILE A 741 -26.00 5.86 -17.84
C ILE A 741 -25.23 7.04 -18.44
N ARG A 742 -25.97 8.03 -18.95
CA ARG A 742 -25.44 9.25 -19.55
C ARG A 742 -25.54 10.50 -18.67
N GLY A 743 -26.35 10.48 -17.61
CA GLY A 743 -26.70 11.68 -16.86
C GLY A 743 -27.87 12.46 -17.48
N HIS A 744 -28.40 13.44 -16.74
CA HIS A 744 -29.56 14.20 -17.20
C HIS A 744 -29.14 15.32 -18.17
N ALA A 745 -30.01 15.67 -19.12
CA ALA A 745 -29.74 16.73 -20.08
C ALA A 745 -29.41 18.09 -19.41
N LEU A 746 -30.16 18.44 -18.36
CA LEU A 746 -29.95 19.71 -17.64
C LEU A 746 -28.59 19.78 -16.91
N ASP A 747 -27.89 18.66 -16.69
CA ASP A 747 -26.54 18.69 -16.10
C ASP A 747 -25.51 19.21 -17.09
N TYR A 748 -25.68 18.90 -18.38
CA TYR A 748 -24.86 19.41 -19.49
C TYR A 748 -25.22 20.85 -19.84
N ASP A 749 -26.51 21.20 -19.79
CA ASP A 749 -26.95 22.59 -19.97
C ASP A 749 -26.48 23.47 -18.79
N ARG A 750 -26.29 22.89 -17.60
CA ARG A 750 -25.59 23.53 -16.48
C ARG A 750 -24.09 23.71 -16.76
N TRP A 751 -23.39 22.73 -17.34
CA TRP A 751 -21.98 22.91 -17.74
C TRP A 751 -21.78 24.11 -18.68
N GLU A 752 -22.67 24.30 -19.66
CA GLU A 752 -22.62 25.47 -20.55
C GLU A 752 -22.80 26.79 -19.78
N LYS A 753 -23.70 26.83 -18.77
CA LYS A 753 -23.86 27.98 -17.85
C LYS A 753 -22.64 28.18 -16.93
N GLU A 754 -21.95 27.11 -16.54
CA GLU A 754 -20.73 27.12 -15.73
C GLU A 754 -19.47 27.51 -16.53
N GLY A 755 -19.61 27.83 -17.82
CA GLY A 755 -18.55 28.34 -18.69
C GLY A 755 -17.99 27.33 -19.70
N ALA A 756 -18.41 26.06 -19.66
CA ALA A 756 -18.07 25.05 -20.67
C ALA A 756 -18.91 25.26 -21.95
N LYS A 757 -18.67 26.38 -22.63
CA LYS A 757 -19.41 26.78 -23.84
C LYS A 757 -19.38 25.70 -24.92
N GLY A 758 -20.54 25.37 -25.49
CA GLY A 758 -20.68 24.33 -26.50
C GLY A 758 -20.66 22.90 -25.93
N TRP A 759 -20.85 22.73 -24.62
CA TRP A 759 -21.00 21.42 -23.95
C TRP A 759 -22.42 21.15 -23.42
N SER A 760 -23.44 21.88 -23.93
CA SER A 760 -24.85 21.60 -23.63
C SER A 760 -25.27 20.19 -24.05
N TYR A 761 -26.41 19.70 -23.56
CA TYR A 761 -26.88 18.36 -23.93
C TYR A 761 -27.08 18.22 -25.45
N ALA A 762 -27.56 19.29 -26.09
CA ALA A 762 -27.72 19.35 -27.54
C ALA A 762 -26.38 19.17 -28.29
N ASP A 763 -25.26 19.67 -27.74
CA ASP A 763 -23.92 19.50 -28.30
C ASP A 763 -23.25 18.17 -27.91
N CYS A 764 -23.79 17.43 -26.93
CA CYS A 764 -23.17 16.23 -26.35
C CYS A 764 -23.91 14.93 -26.78
N LEU A 765 -25.23 14.96 -26.95
CA LEU A 765 -26.03 13.83 -27.42
C LEU A 765 -25.57 13.22 -28.76
N PRO A 766 -25.15 13.99 -29.79
CA PRO A 766 -24.59 13.42 -31.02
C PRO A 766 -23.35 12.53 -30.77
N TYR A 767 -22.54 12.88 -29.77
CA TYR A 767 -21.33 12.14 -29.41
C TYR A 767 -21.64 10.88 -28.60
N PHE A 768 -22.65 10.91 -27.72
CA PHE A 768 -23.20 9.69 -27.12
C PHE A 768 -23.70 8.69 -28.18
N ARG A 769 -24.34 9.19 -29.25
CA ARG A 769 -24.80 8.36 -30.39
C ARG A 769 -23.64 7.85 -31.26
N LYS A 770 -22.57 8.64 -31.45
CA LYS A 770 -21.32 8.25 -32.14
C LYS A 770 -20.60 7.10 -31.41
N ALA A 771 -20.59 7.13 -30.08
CA ALA A 771 -19.93 6.13 -29.24
C ALA A 771 -20.68 4.78 -29.19
N GLN A 772 -22.02 4.80 -29.17
CA GLN A 772 -22.85 3.65 -28.80
C GLN A 772 -23.29 2.79 -30.01
N CYS A 773 -23.32 1.47 -29.81
CA CYS A 773 -24.14 0.53 -30.57
C CYS A 773 -25.04 -0.21 -29.58
N HIS A 774 -26.31 0.18 -29.51
CA HIS A 774 -27.30 -0.46 -28.65
C HIS A 774 -28.02 -1.59 -29.40
N GLU A 775 -28.20 -2.74 -28.77
CA GLU A 775 -28.90 -3.90 -29.33
C GLU A 775 -30.37 -3.66 -29.79
N LEU A 776 -31.02 -2.60 -29.30
CA LEU A 776 -32.39 -2.21 -29.68
C LEU A 776 -32.40 -1.25 -30.89
N GLY A 777 -31.24 -0.99 -31.49
CA GLY A 777 -31.07 -0.10 -32.63
C GLY A 777 -30.94 1.39 -32.25
N ALA A 778 -30.66 2.20 -33.28
CA ALA A 778 -30.57 3.65 -33.14
C ALA A 778 -31.95 4.30 -33.06
N ASN A 779 -32.04 5.42 -32.33
CA ASN A 779 -33.15 6.37 -32.40
C ASN A 779 -32.59 7.80 -32.22
N ASP A 780 -33.40 8.79 -31.90
CA ASP A 780 -32.95 10.18 -31.69
C ASP A 780 -31.96 10.35 -30.53
N TYR A 781 -31.97 9.41 -29.57
CA TYR A 781 -31.10 9.41 -28.39
C TYR A 781 -30.00 8.36 -28.48
N ARG A 782 -30.27 7.18 -29.06
CA ARG A 782 -29.39 6.00 -29.03
C ARG A 782 -28.57 5.85 -30.30
N GLY A 783 -27.34 5.36 -30.14
CA GLY A 783 -26.47 4.96 -31.24
C GLY A 783 -26.68 3.50 -31.64
N GLY A 784 -26.51 3.19 -32.93
CA GLY A 784 -26.64 1.83 -33.47
C GLY A 784 -25.39 1.27 -34.15
N ASN A 785 -24.33 2.08 -34.31
CA ASN A 785 -23.14 1.74 -35.12
C ASN A 785 -21.81 2.08 -34.42
N GLY A 786 -21.85 2.61 -33.19
CA GLY A 786 -20.65 2.95 -32.44
C GLY A 786 -19.89 1.71 -31.90
N PRO A 787 -18.62 1.85 -31.52
CA PRO A 787 -17.82 0.73 -31.06
C PRO A 787 -18.26 0.19 -29.68
N LEU A 788 -18.83 1.01 -28.81
CA LEU A 788 -19.26 0.60 -27.46
C LEU A 788 -20.58 -0.19 -27.55
N GLN A 789 -20.50 -1.51 -27.37
CA GLN A 789 -21.66 -2.40 -27.36
C GLN A 789 -22.46 -2.21 -26.06
N VAL A 790 -23.74 -1.90 -26.21
CA VAL A 790 -24.69 -1.70 -25.10
C VAL A 790 -25.90 -2.62 -25.26
N SER A 791 -26.26 -3.32 -24.18
CA SER A 791 -27.41 -4.22 -24.12
C SER A 791 -28.25 -3.95 -22.87
N ARG A 792 -29.53 -4.32 -22.91
CA ARG A 792 -30.44 -4.26 -21.76
C ARG A 792 -30.33 -5.55 -20.95
N GLY A 793 -30.64 -5.51 -19.65
CA GLY A 793 -30.68 -6.71 -18.80
C GLY A 793 -31.70 -7.77 -19.25
N LYS A 794 -31.40 -9.06 -18.98
CA LYS A 794 -32.14 -10.23 -19.53
C LYS A 794 -32.21 -11.44 -18.60
N THR A 795 -31.88 -11.35 -17.32
CA THR A 795 -31.91 -12.53 -16.41
C THR A 795 -33.31 -13.07 -16.12
N ASN A 796 -34.37 -12.35 -16.49
CA ASN A 796 -35.77 -12.68 -16.17
C ASN A 796 -36.02 -12.88 -14.65
N ASN A 797 -35.18 -12.32 -13.78
CA ASN A 797 -35.38 -12.42 -12.33
C ASN A 797 -36.62 -11.59 -11.94
N PRO A 798 -37.65 -12.18 -11.32
CA PRO A 798 -38.91 -11.47 -11.04
C PRO A 798 -38.74 -10.30 -10.05
N LEU A 799 -37.63 -10.24 -9.29
CA LEU A 799 -37.33 -9.12 -8.40
C LEU A 799 -37.10 -7.79 -9.16
N PHE A 800 -36.59 -7.82 -10.41
CA PHE A 800 -36.45 -6.60 -11.21
C PHE A 800 -37.81 -6.04 -11.62
N HIS A 801 -38.74 -6.90 -12.04
CA HIS A 801 -40.13 -6.50 -12.32
C HIS A 801 -40.83 -5.98 -11.05
N ALA A 802 -40.65 -6.67 -9.91
CA ALA A 802 -41.20 -6.23 -8.63
C ALA A 802 -40.68 -4.85 -8.22
N PHE A 803 -39.39 -4.55 -8.44
CA PHE A 803 -38.81 -3.24 -8.15
C PHE A 803 -39.37 -2.13 -9.04
N ILE A 804 -39.47 -2.37 -10.35
CA ILE A 804 -40.03 -1.40 -11.30
C ILE A 804 -41.51 -1.13 -10.96
N GLU A 805 -42.30 -2.18 -10.74
CA GLU A 805 -43.72 -2.01 -10.42
C GLU A 805 -43.92 -1.40 -9.02
N ALA A 806 -43.06 -1.69 -8.05
CA ALA A 806 -43.08 -1.00 -6.76
C ALA A 806 -42.85 0.51 -6.92
N GLY A 807 -41.91 0.94 -7.77
CA GLY A 807 -41.73 2.35 -8.11
C GLY A 807 -43.00 3.01 -8.66
N VAL A 808 -43.70 2.30 -9.55
CA VAL A 808 -44.99 2.74 -10.14
C VAL A 808 -46.13 2.74 -9.11
N GLN A 809 -46.20 1.76 -8.22
CA GLN A 809 -47.17 1.70 -7.12
C GLN A 809 -46.93 2.81 -6.08
N ALA A 810 -45.67 3.21 -5.87
CA ALA A 810 -45.30 4.42 -5.14
C ALA A 810 -45.53 5.72 -5.94
N GLY A 811 -46.21 5.67 -7.08
CA GLY A 811 -46.65 6.85 -7.85
C GLY A 811 -45.57 7.52 -8.70
N TYR A 812 -44.37 6.95 -8.82
CA TYR A 812 -43.36 7.42 -9.78
C TYR A 812 -43.67 6.91 -11.19
N PRO A 813 -43.29 7.64 -12.26
CA PRO A 813 -43.53 7.16 -13.62
C PRO A 813 -42.68 5.92 -13.95
N PHE A 814 -43.11 5.15 -14.94
CA PHE A 814 -42.25 4.18 -15.61
C PHE A 814 -41.37 4.87 -16.66
N THR A 815 -40.11 4.44 -16.80
CA THR A 815 -39.24 4.81 -17.92
C THR A 815 -38.81 3.60 -18.73
N ASP A 816 -39.05 3.64 -20.05
CA ASP A 816 -38.57 2.61 -20.99
C ASP A 816 -37.11 2.82 -21.41
N ASP A 817 -36.55 4.02 -21.24
CA ASP A 817 -35.17 4.33 -21.62
C ASP A 817 -34.63 5.48 -20.75
N MET A 818 -33.89 5.13 -19.69
CA MET A 818 -33.25 6.11 -18.79
C MET A 818 -32.22 7.00 -19.49
N ASN A 819 -31.74 6.60 -20.67
CA ASN A 819 -30.80 7.34 -21.51
C ASN A 819 -31.50 8.11 -22.66
N GLY A 820 -32.83 8.01 -22.73
CA GLY A 820 -33.70 8.54 -23.78
C GLY A 820 -34.44 9.81 -23.38
N TYR A 821 -35.72 9.91 -23.78
CA TYR A 821 -36.55 11.10 -23.55
C TYR A 821 -36.78 11.43 -22.08
N GLN A 822 -37.03 10.41 -21.24
CA GLN A 822 -37.45 10.54 -19.85
C GLN A 822 -36.55 9.70 -18.94
N GLN A 823 -35.64 10.34 -18.20
CA GLN A 823 -34.84 9.66 -17.18
C GLN A 823 -35.64 9.41 -15.89
N GLU A 824 -36.53 10.34 -15.51
CA GLU A 824 -37.31 10.27 -14.28
C GLU A 824 -38.26 9.06 -14.27
N GLY A 825 -38.28 8.32 -13.16
CA GLY A 825 -39.07 7.10 -12.98
C GLY A 825 -38.24 5.86 -12.71
N PHE A 826 -38.91 4.70 -12.68
CA PHE A 826 -38.30 3.37 -12.52
C PHE A 826 -38.37 2.58 -13.82
N GLY A 827 -37.35 1.76 -14.09
CA GLY A 827 -37.26 1.06 -15.37
C GLY A 827 -36.02 0.19 -15.54
N TRP A 828 -35.73 -0.15 -16.79
CA TRP A 828 -34.62 -1.01 -17.18
C TRP A 828 -33.31 -0.25 -17.32
N MET A 829 -32.22 -0.88 -16.85
CA MET A 829 -30.87 -0.37 -16.97
C MET A 829 -30.16 -0.95 -18.19
N ASP A 830 -29.46 -0.08 -18.91
CA ASP A 830 -28.54 -0.47 -19.98
C ASP A 830 -27.17 -0.84 -19.37
N MET A 831 -26.45 -1.77 -20.02
CA MET A 831 -25.12 -2.22 -19.61
C MET A 831 -24.15 -2.24 -20.81
N THR A 832 -22.88 -1.89 -20.58
CA THR A 832 -21.78 -2.07 -21.55
C THR A 832 -21.36 -3.54 -21.63
N ILE A 833 -22.27 -4.39 -22.10
CA ILE A 833 -22.08 -5.82 -22.31
C ILE A 833 -22.41 -6.14 -23.78
N GLY A 834 -21.50 -6.86 -24.44
CA GLY A 834 -21.66 -7.32 -25.82
C GLY A 834 -21.44 -8.83 -25.88
N LYS A 835 -22.42 -9.57 -26.43
CA LYS A 835 -22.36 -11.04 -26.57
C LYS A 835 -21.97 -11.77 -25.26
N GLY A 836 -22.54 -11.34 -24.13
CA GLY A 836 -22.30 -11.93 -22.81
C GLY A 836 -20.94 -11.65 -22.18
N LYS A 837 -20.16 -10.73 -22.75
CA LYS A 837 -18.87 -10.24 -22.22
C LYS A 837 -18.94 -8.75 -21.90
N ARG A 838 -18.18 -8.34 -20.89
CA ARG A 838 -17.89 -6.92 -20.64
C ARG A 838 -17.35 -6.25 -21.91
N CYS A 839 -17.96 -5.15 -22.32
CA CYS A 839 -17.44 -4.26 -23.34
C CYS A 839 -16.72 -3.07 -22.67
N SER A 840 -15.47 -3.28 -22.27
CA SER A 840 -14.60 -2.22 -21.75
C SER A 840 -14.26 -1.22 -22.88
N ALA A 841 -13.76 -0.04 -22.53
CA ALA A 841 -13.27 0.90 -23.54
C ALA A 841 -12.05 0.35 -24.31
N ALA A 842 -11.24 -0.52 -23.70
CA ALA A 842 -10.17 -1.23 -24.40
C ALA A 842 -10.76 -2.21 -25.43
N ALA A 843 -11.74 -3.02 -25.05
CA ALA A 843 -12.43 -3.94 -25.96
C ALA A 843 -13.15 -3.22 -27.11
N ALA A 844 -13.78 -2.08 -26.84
CA ALA A 844 -14.50 -1.28 -27.83
C ALA A 844 -13.57 -0.53 -28.79
N TYR A 845 -12.57 0.19 -28.26
CA TYR A 845 -11.78 1.16 -29.05
C TYR A 845 -10.34 0.72 -29.34
N LEU A 846 -9.67 0.01 -28.42
CA LEU A 846 -8.22 -0.24 -28.50
C LEU A 846 -7.88 -1.60 -29.13
N HIS A 847 -8.51 -2.69 -28.67
CA HIS A 847 -8.27 -4.04 -29.19
C HIS A 847 -8.47 -4.15 -30.72
N PRO A 848 -9.48 -3.49 -31.34
CA PRO A 848 -9.67 -3.58 -32.78
C PRO A 848 -8.55 -2.96 -33.61
N ILE A 849 -7.71 -2.07 -33.04
CA ILE A 849 -6.75 -1.27 -33.78
C ILE A 849 -5.28 -1.53 -33.42
N VAL A 850 -5.01 -2.03 -32.20
CA VAL A 850 -3.66 -2.07 -31.62
C VAL A 850 -2.67 -2.91 -32.42
N ASN A 851 -3.14 -3.96 -33.09
CA ASN A 851 -2.33 -4.81 -33.97
C ASN A 851 -2.50 -4.48 -35.47
N GLN A 852 -3.32 -3.48 -35.81
CA GLN A 852 -3.66 -3.11 -37.20
C GLN A 852 -3.00 -1.80 -37.64
N ARG A 853 -2.74 -0.88 -36.70
CA ARG A 853 -2.29 0.49 -37.00
C ARG A 853 -0.82 0.71 -36.63
N ALA A 854 0.06 0.71 -37.63
CA ALA A 854 1.50 0.89 -37.45
C ALA A 854 1.91 2.27 -36.87
N ASN A 855 1.01 3.26 -36.88
CA ASN A 855 1.21 4.58 -36.30
C ASN A 855 0.83 4.69 -34.81
N LEU A 856 0.30 3.62 -34.19
CA LEU A 856 -0.02 3.57 -32.77
C LEU A 856 1.03 2.75 -32.00
N THR A 857 1.74 3.40 -31.08
CA THR A 857 2.67 2.75 -30.13
C THR A 857 2.01 2.67 -28.76
N THR A 858 2.03 1.49 -28.12
CA THR A 858 1.49 1.29 -26.77
C THR A 858 2.57 0.81 -25.79
N GLN A 859 2.65 1.42 -24.61
CA GLN A 859 3.48 0.96 -23.49
C GLN A 859 2.58 0.68 -22.29
N ASP A 860 2.53 -0.58 -21.90
CA ASP A 860 1.97 -1.10 -20.65
C ASP A 860 3.05 -1.18 -19.56
N GLU A 861 2.60 -1.15 -18.29
CA GLU A 861 3.45 -1.08 -17.08
C GLU A 861 4.39 0.15 -17.07
N ALA A 862 3.89 1.27 -17.62
CA ALA A 862 4.57 2.53 -17.87
C ALA A 862 4.00 3.66 -16.98
N LEU A 863 4.55 3.80 -15.76
CA LEU A 863 4.13 4.83 -14.81
C LEU A 863 4.68 6.20 -15.22
N SER A 864 3.82 7.11 -15.66
CA SER A 864 4.21 8.50 -15.95
C SER A 864 4.59 9.25 -14.67
N ARG A 865 5.77 9.87 -14.68
CA ARG A 865 6.38 10.53 -13.51
C ARG A 865 6.19 12.04 -13.52
N ARG A 866 6.44 12.68 -14.67
CA ARG A 866 6.30 14.14 -14.88
C ARG A 866 6.25 14.51 -16.36
N ILE A 867 5.64 15.65 -16.65
CA ILE A 867 5.67 16.34 -17.94
C ILE A 867 6.95 17.19 -18.01
N LEU A 868 7.53 17.28 -19.20
CA LEU A 868 8.69 18.10 -19.51
C LEU A 868 8.27 19.36 -20.26
N PHE A 869 8.86 20.51 -19.89
CA PHE A 869 8.49 21.82 -20.41
C PHE A 869 9.68 22.60 -20.97
N GLU A 870 9.43 23.35 -22.03
CA GLU A 870 10.29 24.42 -22.54
C GLU A 870 9.51 25.74 -22.43
N GLY A 871 9.86 26.57 -21.43
CA GLY A 871 9.05 27.74 -21.09
C GLY A 871 7.65 27.33 -20.64
N ASN A 872 6.62 27.82 -21.33
CA ASN A 872 5.21 27.48 -21.09
C ASN A 872 4.68 26.35 -22.01
N ARG A 873 5.53 25.68 -22.79
CA ARG A 873 5.12 24.60 -23.70
C ARG A 873 5.49 23.24 -23.12
N ALA A 874 4.53 22.32 -23.07
CA ALA A 874 4.79 20.91 -22.80
C ALA A 874 5.41 20.24 -24.05
N VAL A 875 6.53 19.54 -23.89
CA VAL A 875 7.34 19.00 -25.00
C VAL A 875 7.59 17.50 -24.93
N GLY A 876 7.46 16.89 -23.75
CA GLY A 876 7.62 15.44 -23.57
C GLY A 876 7.12 14.93 -22.23
N ILE A 877 7.19 13.61 -22.04
CA ILE A 877 6.82 12.92 -20.81
C ILE A 877 8.00 12.07 -20.32
N GLU A 878 8.24 12.08 -19.01
CA GLU A 878 9.13 11.13 -18.34
C GLU A 878 8.25 10.02 -17.72
N TYR A 879 8.57 8.75 -17.98
CA TYR A 879 7.88 7.60 -17.39
C TYR A 879 8.85 6.49 -16.98
N GLU A 880 8.42 5.64 -16.06
CA GLU A 880 9.15 4.48 -15.56
C GLU A 880 8.52 3.20 -16.10
N ARG A 881 9.33 2.24 -16.57
CA ARG A 881 8.83 0.94 -17.03
C ARG A 881 9.63 -0.21 -16.40
N GLY A 882 8.95 -1.20 -15.83
CA GLY A 882 9.58 -2.30 -15.11
C GLY A 882 10.40 -1.84 -13.89
N ASN A 883 11.46 -2.57 -13.53
CA ASN A 883 12.30 -2.29 -12.35
C ASN A 883 13.27 -1.10 -12.56
N SER A 884 12.72 0.13 -12.64
CA SER A 884 13.43 1.42 -12.64
C SER A 884 14.03 1.93 -13.96
N ASP A 885 13.62 1.44 -15.13
CA ASP A 885 14.02 2.04 -16.41
C ASP A 885 13.24 3.34 -16.68
N ILE A 886 13.87 4.49 -16.45
CA ILE A 886 13.29 5.81 -16.70
C ILE A 886 13.51 6.20 -18.16
N ARG A 887 12.41 6.41 -18.88
CA ARG A 887 12.38 6.79 -20.28
C ARG A 887 11.81 8.19 -20.46
N THR A 888 12.16 8.82 -21.57
CA THR A 888 11.66 10.14 -21.97
C THR A 888 11.25 10.09 -23.42
N GLU A 889 10.03 10.54 -23.71
CA GLU A 889 9.46 10.57 -25.07
C GLU A 889 8.92 11.97 -25.35
N TYR A 890 9.16 12.46 -26.57
CA TYR A 890 8.78 13.83 -26.99
C TYR A 890 7.52 13.82 -27.86
N GLY A 891 6.67 14.83 -27.70
CA GLY A 891 5.37 14.93 -28.36
C GLY A 891 5.04 16.36 -28.81
N GLU A 892 4.22 16.52 -29.85
CA GLU A 892 3.67 17.85 -30.20
C GLU A 892 2.52 18.26 -29.29
N GLU A 893 1.71 17.30 -28.85
CA GLU A 893 0.63 17.53 -27.89
C GLU A 893 0.51 16.35 -26.91
N ILE A 894 0.49 16.65 -25.61
CA ILE A 894 0.39 15.69 -24.52
C ILE A 894 -1.03 15.77 -23.94
N ILE A 895 -1.69 14.63 -23.79
CA ILE A 895 -3.09 14.53 -23.42
C ILE A 895 -3.22 13.62 -22.20
N LEU A 896 -3.59 14.20 -21.06
CA LEU A 896 -3.78 13.46 -19.81
C LEU A 896 -5.17 12.82 -19.77
N CYS A 897 -5.19 11.52 -19.52
CA CYS A 897 -6.36 10.64 -19.45
C CYS A 897 -6.33 9.75 -18.19
N GLY A 898 -5.60 10.18 -17.15
CA GLY A 898 -5.42 9.46 -15.88
C GLY A 898 -6.64 9.45 -14.97
N GLY A 899 -7.70 10.17 -15.33
CA GLY A 899 -8.91 10.31 -14.53
C GLY A 899 -8.77 11.36 -13.42
N ALA A 900 -9.84 11.51 -12.64
CA ALA A 900 -9.99 12.50 -11.57
C ALA A 900 -8.94 12.44 -10.43
N ILE A 901 -8.07 11.43 -10.41
CA ILE A 901 -7.02 11.25 -9.41
C ILE A 901 -5.64 11.45 -10.04
N ASN A 902 -5.29 10.68 -11.07
CA ASN A 902 -3.93 10.70 -11.61
C ASN A 902 -3.64 11.90 -12.54
N SER A 903 -4.64 12.45 -13.23
CA SER A 903 -4.43 13.65 -14.06
C SER A 903 -4.05 14.89 -13.23
N PRO A 904 -4.78 15.29 -12.17
CA PRO A 904 -4.34 16.40 -11.30
C PRO A 904 -3.06 16.07 -10.52
N GLN A 905 -2.85 14.81 -10.11
CA GLN A 905 -1.60 14.39 -9.46
C GLN A 905 -0.39 14.62 -10.39
N LEU A 906 -0.47 14.18 -11.64
CA LEU A 906 0.61 14.34 -12.61
C LEU A 906 0.86 15.81 -12.97
N LEU A 907 -0.20 16.63 -13.10
CA LEU A 907 -0.06 18.08 -13.26
C LEU A 907 0.74 18.69 -12.10
N MET A 908 0.35 18.40 -10.86
CA MET A 908 1.06 18.92 -9.67
C MET A 908 2.51 18.43 -9.59
N LEU A 909 2.77 17.13 -9.83
CA LEU A 909 4.13 16.58 -9.86
C LEU A 909 5.02 17.24 -10.93
N SER A 910 4.39 17.77 -11.98
CA SER A 910 5.05 18.48 -13.08
C SER A 910 5.14 20.00 -12.88
N GLY A 911 4.73 20.53 -11.71
CA GLY A 911 4.80 21.95 -11.40
C GLY A 911 3.60 22.79 -11.82
N VAL A 912 2.47 22.15 -12.16
CA VAL A 912 1.23 22.81 -12.60
C VAL A 912 0.16 22.65 -11.52
N GLY A 913 -0.16 23.73 -10.81
CA GLY A 913 -1.15 23.68 -9.73
C GLY A 913 -1.13 24.86 -8.76
N ASN A 914 -1.59 24.66 -7.52
CA ASN A 914 -1.52 25.68 -6.49
C ASN A 914 -0.06 25.96 -6.09
N ALA A 915 0.41 27.18 -6.32
CA ALA A 915 1.82 27.56 -6.16
C ALA A 915 2.33 27.38 -4.71
N ASP A 916 1.49 27.63 -3.71
CA ASP A 916 1.89 27.51 -2.31
C ASP A 916 1.95 26.05 -1.85
N ASP A 917 1.07 25.19 -2.37
CA ASP A 917 1.14 23.75 -2.09
C ASP A 917 2.32 23.09 -2.80
N LEU A 918 2.68 23.51 -4.02
CA LEU A 918 3.85 23.02 -4.74
C LEU A 918 5.18 23.43 -4.06
N ARG A 919 5.27 24.68 -3.56
CA ARG A 919 6.44 25.16 -2.80
C ARG A 919 6.71 24.36 -1.54
N LYS A 920 5.67 23.92 -0.81
CA LYS A 920 5.81 23.09 0.41
C LYS A 920 6.47 21.73 0.15
N LEU A 921 6.53 21.28 -1.10
CA LEU A 921 7.15 20.02 -1.53
C LEU A 921 8.40 20.24 -2.42
N ASP A 922 8.95 21.45 -2.45
CA ASP A 922 10.10 21.83 -3.28
C ASP A 922 9.93 21.48 -4.78
N ILE A 923 8.69 21.55 -5.29
CA ILE A 923 8.37 21.34 -6.70
C ILE A 923 8.49 22.69 -7.43
N PRO A 924 9.33 22.81 -8.49
CA PRO A 924 9.40 24.02 -9.30
C PRO A 924 8.04 24.35 -9.92
N ILE A 925 7.57 25.58 -9.75
CA ILE A 925 6.30 26.03 -10.34
C ILE A 925 6.54 26.34 -11.81
N VAL A 926 5.83 25.63 -12.69
CA VAL A 926 5.73 25.92 -14.12
C VAL A 926 4.57 26.88 -14.38
N GLN A 927 3.40 26.58 -13.80
CA GLN A 927 2.21 27.40 -13.97
C GLN A 927 1.35 27.34 -12.70
N HIS A 928 0.88 28.51 -12.24
CA HIS A 928 -0.08 28.59 -11.16
C HIS A 928 -1.51 28.37 -11.69
N LEU A 929 -2.12 27.24 -11.31
CA LEU A 929 -3.54 26.95 -11.51
C LEU A 929 -4.11 26.42 -10.19
N PRO A 930 -4.69 27.28 -9.33
CA PRO A 930 -5.16 26.85 -8.00
C PRO A 930 -6.30 25.84 -8.05
N GLY A 931 -7.01 25.71 -9.18
CA GLY A 931 -8.07 24.71 -9.37
C GLY A 931 -7.59 23.26 -9.58
N VAL A 932 -6.30 23.01 -9.81
CA VAL A 932 -5.79 21.62 -10.01
C VAL A 932 -5.91 20.83 -8.72
N GLY A 933 -6.74 19.79 -8.75
CA GLY A 933 -7.04 18.94 -7.59
C GLY A 933 -8.21 19.41 -6.74
N GLU A 934 -8.67 20.65 -6.87
CA GLU A 934 -9.82 21.20 -6.13
C GLU A 934 -11.16 20.81 -6.79
N ASN A 935 -12.30 21.14 -6.17
CA ASN A 935 -13.65 20.84 -6.71
C ASN A 935 -13.92 19.33 -6.94
N LEU A 936 -13.25 18.44 -6.19
CA LEU A 936 -13.49 17.00 -6.27
C LEU A 936 -14.95 16.69 -5.91
N GLN A 937 -15.64 16.00 -6.82
CA GLN A 937 -17.04 15.56 -6.67
C GLN A 937 -17.13 14.07 -6.94
N ASP A 938 -17.88 13.35 -6.11
CA ASP A 938 -18.18 11.92 -6.23
C ASP A 938 -19.62 11.68 -5.73
N HIS A 939 -20.26 10.60 -6.15
CA HIS A 939 -21.57 10.19 -5.64
C HIS A 939 -21.39 9.29 -4.42
N LEU A 940 -22.16 9.56 -3.37
CA LEU A 940 -22.28 8.71 -2.19
C LEU A 940 -23.57 7.90 -2.30
N GLU A 941 -23.51 6.60 -2.01
CA GLU A 941 -24.65 5.69 -2.03
C GLU A 941 -24.73 4.90 -0.71
N VAL A 942 -25.95 4.62 -0.25
CA VAL A 942 -26.24 3.73 0.88
C VAL A 942 -27.00 2.50 0.40
N TYR A 943 -26.83 1.37 1.09
CA TYR A 943 -27.51 0.13 0.77
C TYR A 943 -28.71 -0.08 1.69
N VAL A 944 -29.92 0.00 1.14
CA VAL A 944 -31.13 -0.46 1.85
C VAL A 944 -31.36 -1.92 1.48
N GLN A 945 -31.24 -2.81 2.45
CA GLN A 945 -31.18 -4.27 2.29
C GLN A 945 -32.42 -4.94 2.90
N GLN A 946 -33.03 -5.86 2.15
CA GLN A 946 -34.21 -6.61 2.58
C GLN A 946 -33.96 -8.13 2.45
N GLU A 947 -34.42 -8.90 3.43
CA GLU A 947 -34.45 -10.36 3.30
C GLU A 947 -35.45 -10.79 2.22
N CYS A 948 -35.12 -11.84 1.47
CA CYS A 948 -35.97 -12.41 0.44
C CYS A 948 -36.52 -13.77 0.89
N LYS A 949 -37.85 -13.85 1.07
CA LYS A 949 -38.60 -15.07 1.45
C LYS A 949 -38.46 -16.22 0.44
N LYS A 950 -37.91 -15.98 -0.75
CA LYS A 950 -37.82 -16.96 -1.85
C LYS A 950 -36.37 -17.19 -2.28
N PRO A 951 -35.99 -18.44 -2.64
CA PRO A 951 -34.63 -18.80 -3.02
C PRO A 951 -34.27 -18.40 -4.47
N ILE A 952 -34.51 -17.15 -4.83
CA ILE A 952 -34.40 -16.60 -6.20
C ILE A 952 -33.28 -15.55 -6.37
N THR A 953 -32.50 -15.32 -5.31
CA THR A 953 -31.42 -14.33 -5.26
C THR A 953 -30.07 -14.96 -5.62
N LEU A 954 -29.04 -14.13 -5.82
CA LEU A 954 -27.68 -14.60 -6.14
C LEU A 954 -26.95 -15.29 -4.98
N TYR A 955 -27.58 -15.44 -3.81
CA TYR A 955 -27.04 -16.25 -2.71
C TYR A 955 -26.73 -17.71 -3.14
N LYS A 956 -27.48 -18.25 -4.11
CA LYS A 956 -27.20 -19.56 -4.74
C LYS A 956 -25.86 -19.61 -5.51
N ALA A 957 -25.33 -18.45 -5.92
CA ALA A 957 -24.15 -18.29 -6.78
C ALA A 957 -22.94 -17.85 -5.95
N GLN A 958 -22.60 -18.65 -4.93
CA GLN A 958 -21.48 -18.44 -4.03
C GLN A 958 -20.62 -19.70 -3.95
N TRP A 959 -19.37 -19.59 -3.48
CA TRP A 959 -18.48 -20.74 -3.27
C TRP A 959 -19.01 -21.81 -2.31
N LYS A 960 -19.99 -21.47 -1.44
CA LYS A 960 -20.77 -22.41 -0.62
C LYS A 960 -21.58 -23.42 -1.45
N PHE A 961 -21.90 -23.07 -2.70
CA PHE A 961 -22.64 -23.89 -3.66
C PHE A 961 -21.77 -24.17 -4.91
N PRO A 962 -20.65 -24.91 -4.77
CA PRO A 962 -19.63 -25.01 -5.83
C PRO A 962 -20.17 -25.62 -7.13
N HIS A 963 -21.16 -26.51 -7.03
CA HIS A 963 -21.85 -27.10 -8.20
C HIS A 963 -22.61 -26.05 -9.03
N VAL A 964 -23.16 -25.00 -8.40
CA VAL A 964 -23.78 -23.86 -9.10
C VAL A 964 -22.71 -22.99 -9.75
N MET A 965 -21.65 -22.65 -9.00
CA MET A 965 -20.53 -21.84 -9.51
C MET A 965 -19.83 -22.49 -10.72
N ILE A 966 -19.58 -23.81 -10.66
CA ILE A 966 -19.00 -24.58 -11.76
C ILE A 966 -19.95 -24.58 -12.97
N LYS A 967 -21.26 -24.76 -12.76
CA LYS A 967 -22.25 -24.69 -13.86
C LYS A 967 -22.27 -23.31 -14.51
N ILE A 968 -22.29 -22.23 -13.73
CA ILE A 968 -22.25 -20.84 -14.23
C ILE A 968 -20.96 -20.59 -15.03
N GLY A 969 -19.81 -20.99 -14.50
CA GLY A 969 -18.52 -20.88 -15.17
C GLY A 969 -18.50 -21.64 -16.50
N LEU A 970 -18.89 -22.92 -16.50
CA LEU A 970 -18.93 -23.76 -17.70
C LEU A 970 -19.89 -23.19 -18.77
N GLU A 971 -21.08 -22.73 -18.37
CA GLU A 971 -22.01 -22.11 -19.31
C GLU A 971 -21.41 -20.85 -19.96
N TRP A 972 -20.78 -19.99 -19.17
CA TRP A 972 -20.14 -18.78 -19.69
C TRP A 972 -18.92 -19.09 -20.57
N PHE A 973 -18.04 -20.00 -20.16
CA PHE A 973 -16.85 -20.37 -20.95
C PHE A 973 -17.21 -21.02 -22.29
N ILE A 974 -18.28 -21.83 -22.34
CA ILE A 974 -18.71 -22.53 -23.56
C ILE A 974 -19.60 -21.66 -24.45
N LYS A 975 -20.57 -20.94 -23.86
CA LYS A 975 -21.66 -20.25 -24.60
C LYS A 975 -21.70 -18.74 -24.43
N GLN A 976 -21.04 -18.19 -23.42
CA GLN A 976 -21.15 -16.77 -23.02
C GLN A 976 -22.62 -16.38 -22.70
N THR A 977 -23.35 -17.29 -22.03
CA THR A 977 -24.75 -17.10 -21.58
C THR A 977 -24.90 -17.37 -20.08
N GLY A 978 -26.12 -17.23 -19.55
CA GLY A 978 -26.48 -17.55 -18.18
C GLY A 978 -26.10 -16.47 -17.16
N ASP A 979 -26.18 -16.81 -15.87
CA ASP A 979 -25.93 -15.89 -14.76
C ASP A 979 -24.53 -15.24 -14.85
N GLY A 980 -23.53 -15.93 -15.44
CA GLY A 980 -22.17 -15.38 -15.61
C GLY A 980 -22.07 -14.22 -16.60
N ALA A 981 -23.06 -14.04 -17.48
CA ALA A 981 -23.04 -13.12 -18.63
C ALA A 981 -23.67 -11.73 -18.36
N THR A 982 -24.07 -11.42 -17.12
CA THR A 982 -24.70 -10.16 -16.71
C THR A 982 -24.03 -9.56 -15.45
N ALA A 983 -24.21 -8.26 -15.23
CA ALA A 983 -23.80 -7.60 -13.98
C ALA A 983 -24.85 -7.75 -12.85
N HIS A 984 -26.05 -8.25 -13.19
CA HIS A 984 -27.22 -8.31 -12.32
C HIS A 984 -27.74 -6.96 -11.79
N LEU A 985 -27.40 -5.84 -12.45
CA LEU A 985 -27.94 -4.50 -12.19
C LEU A 985 -28.91 -4.11 -13.31
N GLU A 986 -29.99 -4.87 -13.46
CA GLU A 986 -30.84 -4.83 -14.66
C GLU A 986 -32.01 -3.84 -14.55
N ALA A 987 -32.35 -3.40 -13.34
CA ALA A 987 -33.32 -2.35 -13.08
C ALA A 987 -32.76 -1.29 -12.13
N GLY A 988 -33.34 -0.10 -12.22
CA GLY A 988 -32.97 1.07 -11.43
C GLY A 988 -34.07 2.11 -11.46
N GLY A 989 -33.72 3.33 -11.08
CA GLY A 989 -34.64 4.46 -11.14
C GLY A 989 -33.96 5.79 -10.86
N PHE A 990 -34.64 6.86 -11.24
CA PHE A 990 -34.22 8.23 -10.96
C PHE A 990 -35.43 9.03 -10.48
N ILE A 991 -35.35 9.60 -9.27
CA ILE A 991 -36.46 10.37 -8.68
C ILE A 991 -35.99 11.73 -8.15
N ARG A 992 -36.94 12.62 -7.95
CA ARG A 992 -36.73 13.87 -7.20
C ARG A 992 -36.83 13.56 -5.71
N SER A 993 -35.88 14.07 -4.94
CA SER A 993 -35.87 14.01 -3.46
C SER A 993 -37.04 14.75 -2.83
N GLU A 994 -37.44 15.88 -3.42
CA GLU A 994 -38.50 16.74 -2.89
C GLU A 994 -39.20 17.57 -4.00
N PRO A 995 -40.33 18.24 -3.71
CA PRO A 995 -40.91 19.24 -4.60
C PRO A 995 -39.94 20.40 -4.90
N GLY A 996 -40.04 20.98 -6.09
CA GLY A 996 -39.23 22.13 -6.52
C GLY A 996 -37.94 21.77 -7.28
N VAL A 997 -37.42 20.54 -7.12
CA VAL A 997 -36.22 20.08 -7.85
C VAL A 997 -36.54 19.94 -9.35
N GLU A 998 -35.77 20.61 -10.23
CA GLU A 998 -36.06 20.70 -11.67
C GLU A 998 -36.06 19.34 -12.42
N HIS A 999 -35.20 18.41 -11.98
CA HIS A 999 -35.00 17.08 -12.57
C HIS A 999 -34.50 16.08 -11.51
N PRO A 1000 -34.68 14.76 -11.65
CA PRO A 1000 -34.37 13.80 -10.60
C PRO A 1000 -32.93 13.92 -10.06
N ASN A 1001 -32.77 13.91 -8.75
CA ASN A 1001 -31.47 14.02 -8.05
C ASN A 1001 -31.10 12.77 -7.23
N ILE A 1002 -31.97 11.76 -7.10
CA ILE A 1002 -31.64 10.48 -6.47
C ILE A 1002 -31.54 9.41 -7.57
N GLN A 1003 -30.48 8.60 -7.57
CA GLN A 1003 -30.35 7.39 -8.41
C GLN A 1003 -30.59 6.14 -7.56
N TYR A 1004 -31.14 5.11 -8.20
CA TYR A 1004 -31.28 3.75 -7.70
C TYR A 1004 -30.61 2.73 -8.62
N HIS A 1005 -29.86 1.79 -8.05
CA HIS A 1005 -29.50 0.52 -8.69
C HIS A 1005 -30.05 -0.64 -7.86
N PHE A 1006 -30.82 -1.54 -8.48
CA PHE A 1006 -31.39 -2.69 -7.78
C PHE A 1006 -30.54 -3.94 -8.00
N LEU A 1007 -30.22 -4.66 -6.92
CA LEU A 1007 -29.44 -5.90 -6.97
C LEU A 1007 -30.18 -7.02 -6.21
N PRO A 1008 -30.43 -8.20 -6.83
CA PRO A 1008 -30.98 -9.38 -6.17
C PRO A 1008 -29.89 -10.14 -5.36
N SER A 1009 -29.14 -9.40 -4.53
CA SER A 1009 -28.11 -9.88 -3.60
C SER A 1009 -27.82 -8.80 -2.56
N THR A 1010 -27.18 -9.16 -1.44
CA THR A 1010 -26.46 -8.20 -0.60
C THR A 1010 -25.06 -7.93 -1.15
N VAL A 1011 -24.53 -6.74 -0.87
CA VAL A 1011 -23.10 -6.39 -1.01
C VAL A 1011 -22.65 -5.90 0.35
N ASN A 1012 -21.75 -6.65 0.98
CA ASN A 1012 -21.20 -6.31 2.29
C ASN A 1012 -19.69 -6.07 2.11
N ASP A 1013 -19.19 -4.97 2.67
CA ASP A 1013 -17.75 -4.64 2.67
C ASP A 1013 -17.14 -4.63 1.25
N HIS A 1014 -17.79 -3.90 0.33
CA HIS A 1014 -17.48 -3.86 -1.12
C HIS A 1014 -17.42 -5.24 -1.80
N GLY A 1015 -18.13 -6.25 -1.28
CA GLY A 1015 -18.13 -7.63 -1.78
C GLY A 1015 -17.06 -8.52 -1.14
N ARG A 1016 -16.23 -8.00 -0.23
CA ARG A 1016 -15.23 -8.77 0.52
C ARG A 1016 -15.85 -9.73 1.53
N LYS A 1017 -17.09 -9.46 1.98
CA LYS A 1017 -17.85 -10.34 2.88
C LYS A 1017 -19.03 -10.98 2.13
N PRO A 1018 -19.14 -12.32 2.07
CA PRO A 1018 -20.28 -12.98 1.44
C PRO A 1018 -21.56 -12.73 2.24
N GLY A 1019 -22.70 -12.61 1.56
CA GLY A 1019 -24.02 -12.61 2.20
C GLY A 1019 -24.35 -13.98 2.80
N ASP A 1020 -25.07 -14.01 3.92
CA ASP A 1020 -25.38 -15.21 4.70
C ASP A 1020 -26.73 -15.86 4.33
N ARG A 1021 -27.62 -15.13 3.65
CA ARG A 1021 -29.01 -15.50 3.33
C ARG A 1021 -29.48 -15.01 1.97
N HIS A 1022 -30.68 -15.44 1.56
CA HIS A 1022 -31.38 -14.86 0.42
C HIS A 1022 -31.85 -13.44 0.75
N ALA A 1023 -31.36 -12.44 0.02
CA ALA A 1023 -31.68 -11.03 0.21
C ALA A 1023 -31.53 -10.25 -1.11
N TYR A 1024 -32.12 -9.05 -1.17
CA TYR A 1024 -31.97 -8.07 -2.24
C TYR A 1024 -31.76 -6.67 -1.63
N GLN A 1025 -31.29 -5.73 -2.43
CA GLN A 1025 -31.02 -4.37 -1.98
C GLN A 1025 -31.20 -3.33 -3.09
N ALA A 1026 -31.37 -2.09 -2.68
CA ALA A 1026 -31.20 -0.92 -3.52
C ALA A 1026 -29.93 -0.17 -3.08
N HIS A 1027 -29.06 0.14 -4.04
CA HIS A 1027 -28.03 1.16 -3.90
C HIS A 1027 -28.69 2.49 -4.23
N VAL A 1028 -28.65 3.45 -3.31
CA VAL A 1028 -29.39 4.71 -3.44
C VAL A 1028 -28.59 5.89 -2.91
N GLY A 1029 -28.64 7.03 -3.61
CA GLY A 1029 -28.03 8.26 -3.12
C GLY A 1029 -28.17 9.47 -4.04
N PRO A 1030 -27.74 10.66 -3.59
CA PRO A 1030 -27.83 11.90 -4.32
C PRO A 1030 -26.78 12.00 -5.43
N MET A 1031 -27.24 12.46 -6.57
CA MET A 1031 -26.52 12.56 -7.84
C MET A 1031 -25.99 13.96 -8.13
N ARG A 1032 -26.29 14.94 -7.27
CA ARG A 1032 -25.78 16.31 -7.37
C ARG A 1032 -25.37 16.85 -5.99
N PRO A 1033 -24.50 16.13 -5.24
CA PRO A 1033 -24.07 16.56 -3.92
C PRO A 1033 -23.43 17.96 -3.99
N THR A 1034 -23.59 18.71 -2.91
CA THR A 1034 -23.13 20.09 -2.73
C THR A 1034 -21.79 20.17 -1.99
N SER A 1035 -21.42 19.12 -1.25
CA SER A 1035 -20.07 18.92 -0.69
C SER A 1035 -19.00 19.01 -1.79
N ARG A 1036 -17.84 19.59 -1.45
CA ARG A 1036 -16.69 19.70 -2.37
C ARG A 1036 -15.42 19.25 -1.68
N GLY A 1037 -14.75 18.28 -2.29
CA GLY A 1037 -13.47 17.74 -1.84
C GLY A 1037 -12.28 18.38 -2.54
N PHE A 1038 -11.09 17.85 -2.23
CA PHE A 1038 -9.85 18.16 -2.92
C PHE A 1038 -8.88 16.97 -2.96
N LEU A 1039 -7.89 17.08 -3.84
CA LEU A 1039 -6.77 16.17 -4.00
C LEU A 1039 -5.46 16.99 -3.97
N LYS A 1040 -4.55 16.64 -3.07
CA LYS A 1040 -3.24 17.32 -2.91
C LYS A 1040 -2.11 16.30 -2.85
N LEU A 1041 -0.90 16.68 -3.23
CA LEU A 1041 0.26 15.79 -3.12
C LEU A 1041 0.66 15.55 -1.65
N LYS A 1042 0.99 14.30 -1.30
CA LYS A 1042 1.67 13.93 -0.05
C LYS A 1042 3.20 13.91 -0.19
N SER A 1043 3.69 13.71 -1.40
CA SER A 1043 5.09 13.47 -1.72
C SER A 1043 5.37 13.87 -3.18
N ARG A 1044 6.65 14.03 -3.51
CA ARG A 1044 7.17 14.17 -4.88
C ARG A 1044 7.29 12.82 -5.61
N ASP A 1045 7.18 11.71 -4.89
CA ASP A 1045 7.27 10.37 -5.46
C ASP A 1045 5.95 10.02 -6.19
N PRO A 1046 5.95 9.81 -7.52
CA PRO A 1046 4.74 9.47 -8.28
C PRO A 1046 4.10 8.16 -7.84
N LYS A 1047 4.84 7.27 -7.15
CA LYS A 1047 4.31 6.00 -6.62
C LYS A 1047 3.52 6.19 -5.32
N LYS A 1048 3.58 7.35 -4.67
CA LYS A 1048 2.78 7.64 -3.46
C LYS A 1048 1.43 8.20 -3.83
N HIS A 1049 0.37 7.60 -3.27
CA HIS A 1049 -0.99 8.09 -3.45
C HIS A 1049 -1.13 9.53 -2.92
N PRO A 1050 -1.95 10.37 -3.58
CA PRO A 1050 -2.21 11.72 -3.11
C PRO A 1050 -3.06 11.70 -1.84
N ARG A 1051 -3.12 12.84 -1.16
CA ARG A 1051 -4.12 13.13 -0.14
C ARG A 1051 -5.45 13.38 -0.84
N ILE A 1052 -6.42 12.51 -0.60
CA ILE A 1052 -7.77 12.59 -1.14
C ILE A 1052 -8.71 12.92 0.02
N VAL A 1053 -9.45 14.03 -0.08
CA VAL A 1053 -10.50 14.41 0.87
C VAL A 1053 -11.76 14.66 0.07
N ALA A 1054 -12.80 13.87 0.29
CA ALA A 1054 -14.08 14.00 -0.41
C ALA A 1054 -14.99 15.05 0.23
N ASN A 1055 -14.86 15.27 1.55
CA ASN A 1055 -15.78 16.05 2.37
C ASN A 1055 -17.23 15.53 2.31
N TYR A 1056 -17.41 14.21 2.29
CA TYR A 1056 -18.75 13.61 2.27
C TYR A 1056 -19.60 14.10 3.45
N LEU A 1057 -20.88 14.41 3.18
CA LEU A 1057 -21.86 14.88 4.16
C LEU A 1057 -21.40 16.13 4.93
N SER A 1058 -20.70 17.04 4.24
CA SER A 1058 -20.24 18.32 4.81
C SER A 1058 -21.28 19.44 4.78
N THR A 1059 -22.44 19.21 4.15
CA THR A 1059 -23.53 20.17 4.00
C THR A 1059 -24.87 19.57 4.46
N GLU A 1060 -25.77 20.42 4.95
CA GLU A 1060 -27.11 20.00 5.39
C GLU A 1060 -27.94 19.40 4.24
N GLN A 1061 -27.78 19.92 3.02
CA GLN A 1061 -28.49 19.40 1.84
C GLN A 1061 -28.08 17.95 1.55
N ASP A 1062 -26.79 17.62 1.60
CA ASP A 1062 -26.32 16.27 1.29
C ASP A 1062 -26.74 15.26 2.38
N ILE A 1063 -26.73 15.69 3.65
CA ILE A 1063 -27.23 14.91 4.79
C ILE A 1063 -28.73 14.61 4.58
N ARG A 1064 -29.52 15.64 4.29
CA ARG A 1064 -30.96 15.50 4.06
C ARG A 1064 -31.27 14.61 2.85
N GLU A 1065 -30.64 14.82 1.70
CA GLU A 1065 -30.91 14.02 0.50
C GLU A 1065 -30.55 12.54 0.70
N MET A 1066 -29.51 12.22 1.47
CA MET A 1066 -29.19 10.84 1.89
C MET A 1066 -30.21 10.27 2.86
N ARG A 1067 -30.73 11.07 3.79
CA ARG A 1067 -31.78 10.65 4.73
C ARG A 1067 -33.09 10.35 4.00
N ASP A 1068 -33.50 11.24 3.11
CA ASP A 1068 -34.70 11.10 2.30
C ASP A 1068 -34.57 9.92 1.31
N SER A 1069 -33.37 9.66 0.79
CA SER A 1069 -33.06 8.44 0.01
C SER A 1069 -33.42 7.14 0.76
N VAL A 1070 -33.08 7.02 2.04
CA VAL A 1070 -33.45 5.85 2.87
C VAL A 1070 -34.97 5.76 3.06
N LYS A 1071 -35.62 6.88 3.42
CA LYS A 1071 -37.08 6.94 3.65
C LYS A 1071 -37.88 6.56 2.40
N LEU A 1072 -37.54 7.10 1.24
CA LEU A 1072 -38.19 6.82 -0.04
C LEU A 1072 -37.97 5.37 -0.49
N THR A 1073 -36.79 4.81 -0.23
CA THR A 1073 -36.50 3.41 -0.52
C THR A 1073 -37.34 2.45 0.32
N ARG A 1074 -37.55 2.77 1.61
CA ARG A 1074 -38.48 2.05 2.48
C ARG A 1074 -39.92 2.11 1.95
N GLU A 1075 -40.39 3.29 1.51
CA GLU A 1075 -41.72 3.42 0.89
C GLU A 1075 -41.88 2.53 -0.36
N ILE A 1076 -40.84 2.45 -1.21
CA ILE A 1076 -40.83 1.60 -2.42
C ILE A 1076 -40.84 0.12 -2.04
N PHE A 1077 -39.99 -0.34 -1.12
CA PHE A 1077 -39.95 -1.74 -0.72
C PHE A 1077 -41.24 -2.20 -0.01
N GLN A 1078 -41.98 -1.31 0.65
CA GLN A 1078 -43.28 -1.63 1.27
C GLN A 1078 -44.45 -1.75 0.28
N GLN A 1079 -44.27 -1.47 -1.01
CA GLN A 1079 -45.33 -1.62 -2.01
C GLN A 1079 -45.73 -3.09 -2.25
N LYS A 1080 -46.96 -3.29 -2.74
CA LYS A 1080 -47.60 -4.61 -2.92
C LYS A 1080 -46.83 -5.54 -3.84
N ALA A 1081 -46.15 -5.00 -4.87
CA ALA A 1081 -45.30 -5.75 -5.77
C ALA A 1081 -44.21 -6.58 -5.03
N PHE A 1082 -43.76 -6.13 -3.85
CA PHE A 1082 -42.77 -6.81 -3.04
C PHE A 1082 -43.36 -7.79 -2.00
N ASP A 1083 -44.67 -7.79 -1.71
CA ASP A 1083 -45.28 -8.66 -0.69
C ASP A 1083 -44.95 -10.17 -0.85
N PRO A 1084 -44.87 -10.73 -2.08
CA PRO A 1084 -44.49 -12.14 -2.28
C PRO A 1084 -43.01 -12.45 -2.03
N PHE A 1085 -42.17 -11.44 -1.73
CA PHE A 1085 -40.72 -11.53 -1.65
C PHE A 1085 -40.15 -10.95 -0.34
N ARG A 1086 -40.69 -9.84 0.16
CA ARG A 1086 -40.22 -9.06 1.31
C ARG A 1086 -40.26 -9.84 2.63
N GLY A 1087 -39.10 -10.22 3.14
CA GLY A 1087 -38.86 -10.60 4.53
C GLY A 1087 -38.58 -9.36 5.41
N PRO A 1088 -37.95 -9.51 6.58
CA PRO A 1088 -37.51 -8.39 7.41
C PRO A 1088 -36.51 -7.45 6.69
N GLU A 1089 -36.40 -6.21 7.17
CA GLU A 1089 -35.34 -5.29 6.75
C GLU A 1089 -34.01 -5.72 7.42
N ILE A 1090 -32.93 -5.76 6.66
CA ILE A 1090 -31.58 -6.14 7.13
C ILE A 1090 -30.76 -4.91 7.48
N GLY A 1091 -30.83 -3.87 6.65
CA GLY A 1091 -30.12 -2.61 6.79
C GLY A 1091 -30.95 -1.49 6.16
N PRO A 1092 -31.21 -0.35 6.84
CA PRO A 1092 -30.73 0.01 8.18
C PRO A 1092 -31.19 -0.88 9.35
N GLY A 1093 -32.35 -1.51 9.22
CA GLY A 1093 -32.99 -2.29 10.27
C GLY A 1093 -34.13 -1.52 10.95
N ASP A 1094 -35.04 -2.28 11.56
CA ASP A 1094 -36.25 -1.79 12.23
C ASP A 1094 -35.99 -0.85 13.42
N HIS A 1095 -34.83 -0.94 14.06
CA HIS A 1095 -34.39 -0.08 15.16
C HIS A 1095 -33.92 1.33 14.72
N VAL A 1096 -33.72 1.56 13.42
CA VAL A 1096 -33.27 2.85 12.85
C VAL A 1096 -34.47 3.59 12.26
N GLN A 1097 -35.10 4.48 13.03
CA GLN A 1097 -36.36 5.14 12.66
C GLN A 1097 -36.30 6.67 12.62
N THR A 1098 -35.60 7.33 13.55
CA THR A 1098 -35.53 8.79 13.57
C THR A 1098 -34.56 9.33 12.53
N ASP A 1099 -34.71 10.62 12.21
CA ASP A 1099 -33.86 11.34 11.27
C ASP A 1099 -32.37 11.27 11.68
N GLU A 1100 -32.08 11.42 12.97
CA GLU A 1100 -30.73 11.34 13.54
C GLU A 1100 -30.14 9.92 13.47
N GLN A 1101 -30.99 8.90 13.65
CA GLN A 1101 -30.58 7.49 13.53
C GLN A 1101 -30.27 7.12 12.08
N ILE A 1102 -31.09 7.58 11.13
CA ILE A 1102 -30.86 7.39 9.69
C ILE A 1102 -29.59 8.13 9.24
N ASP A 1103 -29.37 9.34 9.75
CA ASP A 1103 -28.14 10.09 9.50
C ASP A 1103 -26.92 9.35 10.01
N ASP A 1104 -26.90 8.90 11.27
CA ASP A 1104 -25.75 8.16 11.80
C ASP A 1104 -25.53 6.83 11.07
N TYR A 1105 -26.61 6.13 10.67
CA TYR A 1105 -26.49 4.98 9.78
C TYR A 1105 -25.81 5.36 8.46
N ASN A 1106 -26.22 6.45 7.81
CA ASN A 1106 -25.59 6.94 6.58
C ASN A 1106 -24.11 7.25 6.77
N ARG A 1107 -23.71 7.91 7.87
CA ARG A 1107 -22.28 8.19 8.18
C ARG A 1107 -21.48 6.90 8.37
N ASN A 1108 -22.06 5.89 9.03
CA ASN A 1108 -21.39 4.63 9.32
C ASN A 1108 -21.37 3.64 8.14
N MET A 1109 -22.34 3.70 7.21
CA MET A 1109 -22.61 2.63 6.24
C MET A 1109 -22.68 3.06 4.76
N ALA A 1110 -22.85 4.34 4.44
CA ALA A 1110 -22.81 4.79 3.04
C ALA A 1110 -21.37 4.78 2.51
N ASP A 1111 -21.22 4.56 1.20
CA ASP A 1111 -19.94 4.41 0.51
C ASP A 1111 -19.91 5.19 -0.81
N SER A 1112 -18.70 5.39 -1.35
CA SER A 1112 -18.53 5.94 -2.70
C SER A 1112 -19.13 5.00 -3.75
N ALA A 1113 -19.91 5.55 -4.68
CA ALA A 1113 -20.34 4.88 -5.90
C ALA A 1113 -19.21 4.77 -6.96
N TYR A 1114 -18.01 5.23 -6.61
CA TYR A 1114 -16.79 5.28 -7.41
C TYR A 1114 -16.92 6.12 -8.68
N HIS A 1115 -17.46 7.33 -8.53
CA HIS A 1115 -17.64 8.36 -9.54
C HIS A 1115 -16.82 9.66 -9.28
N PRO A 1116 -15.55 9.61 -8.81
CA PRO A 1116 -14.76 10.83 -8.60
C PRO A 1116 -14.51 11.57 -9.92
N SER A 1117 -14.66 12.89 -9.88
CA SER A 1117 -14.71 13.79 -11.04
C SER A 1117 -14.30 15.22 -10.67
N CYS A 1118 -14.28 16.10 -11.67
CA CYS A 1118 -14.25 17.57 -11.54
C CYS A 1118 -12.95 18.25 -11.03
N THR A 1119 -11.89 17.47 -10.79
CA THR A 1119 -10.58 17.92 -10.25
C THR A 1119 -9.66 18.68 -11.20
N CYS A 1120 -10.02 18.81 -12.47
CA CYS A 1120 -9.37 19.64 -13.48
C CYS A 1120 -10.43 20.45 -14.25
N LYS A 1121 -11.40 21.01 -13.50
CA LYS A 1121 -12.61 21.70 -13.99
C LYS A 1121 -12.38 22.48 -15.31
N MET A 1122 -13.24 22.22 -16.29
CA MET A 1122 -13.42 23.07 -17.47
C MET A 1122 -14.19 24.34 -17.12
N GLY A 1123 -13.79 25.47 -17.69
CA GLY A 1123 -14.49 26.75 -17.49
C GLY A 1123 -14.04 27.85 -18.44
N SER A 1124 -14.67 29.01 -18.32
CA SER A 1124 -14.26 30.24 -19.01
C SER A 1124 -12.92 30.77 -18.52
N GLU A 1125 -12.19 31.52 -19.35
CA GLU A 1125 -10.91 32.16 -18.99
C GLU A 1125 -11.02 33.11 -17.77
N SER A 1126 -12.22 33.65 -17.51
CA SER A 1126 -12.53 34.47 -16.34
C SER A 1126 -12.83 33.70 -15.05
N ASP A 1127 -12.88 32.36 -15.07
CA ASP A 1127 -13.04 31.53 -13.87
C ASP A 1127 -11.65 31.20 -13.29
N PRO A 1128 -11.26 31.77 -12.12
CA PRO A 1128 -9.94 31.56 -11.54
C PRO A 1128 -9.69 30.11 -11.06
N MET A 1129 -10.73 29.28 -11.00
CA MET A 1129 -10.65 27.87 -10.64
C MET A 1129 -10.71 26.93 -11.85
N ALA A 1130 -10.86 27.45 -13.07
CA ALA A 1130 -10.81 26.63 -14.28
C ALA A 1130 -9.36 26.18 -14.56
N VAL A 1131 -9.20 24.89 -14.85
CA VAL A 1131 -7.92 24.27 -15.22
C VAL A 1131 -7.80 24.11 -16.72
N VAL A 1132 -8.91 23.82 -17.41
CA VAL A 1132 -8.96 23.71 -18.87
C VAL A 1132 -9.99 24.63 -19.52
N ASP A 1133 -9.71 25.06 -20.74
CA ASP A 1133 -10.65 25.77 -21.59
C ASP A 1133 -11.72 24.83 -22.20
N PRO A 1134 -12.80 25.35 -22.83
CA PRO A 1134 -13.79 24.51 -23.52
C PRO A 1134 -13.26 23.69 -24.71
N SER A 1135 -12.01 23.92 -25.13
CA SER A 1135 -11.28 23.09 -26.11
C SER A 1135 -10.39 22.01 -25.46
N THR A 1136 -10.50 21.86 -24.13
CA THR A 1136 -9.76 20.93 -23.25
C THR A 1136 -8.26 21.23 -23.08
N LYS A 1137 -7.79 22.43 -23.43
CA LYS A 1137 -6.39 22.86 -23.23
C LYS A 1137 -6.17 23.38 -21.82
N VAL A 1138 -5.02 23.07 -21.22
CA VAL A 1138 -4.65 23.57 -19.89
C VAL A 1138 -4.31 25.06 -19.96
N TYR A 1139 -4.92 25.88 -19.10
CA TYR A 1139 -4.72 27.32 -19.12
C TYR A 1139 -3.25 27.71 -18.86
N GLY A 1140 -2.74 28.63 -19.68
CA GLY A 1140 -1.36 29.10 -19.62
C GLY A 1140 -0.29 28.16 -20.22
N ILE A 1141 -0.67 26.95 -20.66
CA ILE A 1141 0.29 25.93 -21.14
C ILE A 1141 -0.02 25.53 -22.59
N GLU A 1142 0.99 25.62 -23.45
CA GLU A 1142 0.90 25.11 -24.82
C GLU A 1142 1.19 23.60 -24.91
N GLY A 1143 0.52 22.92 -25.85
CA GLY A 1143 0.79 21.50 -26.11
C GLY A 1143 0.32 20.54 -25.01
N LEU A 1144 -0.53 20.99 -24.07
CA LEU A 1144 -1.05 20.19 -22.97
C LEU A 1144 -2.58 20.23 -22.88
N ARG A 1145 -3.20 19.06 -22.77
CA ARG A 1145 -4.64 18.88 -22.56
C ARG A 1145 -4.93 17.90 -21.43
N VAL A 1146 -6.13 18.00 -20.86
CA VAL A 1146 -6.72 16.97 -20.01
C VAL A 1146 -8.04 16.54 -20.64
N VAL A 1147 -8.27 15.23 -20.78
CA VAL A 1147 -9.47 14.65 -21.39
C VAL A 1147 -9.86 13.41 -20.61
N ASP A 1148 -10.54 13.60 -19.48
CA ASP A 1148 -11.15 12.53 -18.68
C ASP A 1148 -12.19 13.12 -17.70
N ALA A 1149 -12.69 12.33 -16.73
CA ALA A 1149 -13.69 12.76 -15.75
C ALA A 1149 -13.26 13.95 -14.86
N SER A 1150 -11.97 14.28 -14.78
CA SER A 1150 -11.47 15.46 -14.07
C SER A 1150 -11.98 16.78 -14.66
N ILE A 1151 -12.23 16.86 -15.98
CA ILE A 1151 -12.57 18.14 -16.62
C ILE A 1151 -14.04 18.53 -16.52
N MET A 1152 -14.89 17.64 -16.00
CA MET A 1152 -16.31 17.94 -15.77
C MET A 1152 -16.43 19.18 -14.85
N PRO A 1153 -17.22 20.22 -15.19
CA PRO A 1153 -17.37 21.37 -14.29
C PRO A 1153 -18.06 21.02 -12.97
N SER A 1154 -19.10 20.18 -13.08
CA SER A 1154 -19.89 19.60 -12.00
C SER A 1154 -20.29 18.17 -12.35
N VAL A 1155 -20.48 17.29 -11.37
CA VAL A 1155 -20.84 15.89 -11.62
C VAL A 1155 -22.25 15.76 -12.25
N VAL A 1156 -22.43 14.84 -13.20
CA VAL A 1156 -23.71 14.60 -13.89
C VAL A 1156 -24.52 13.51 -13.22
N SER A 1157 -25.83 13.50 -13.43
CA SER A 1157 -26.76 12.67 -12.67
C SER A 1157 -26.81 11.22 -13.14
N GLY A 1158 -25.69 10.50 -12.95
CA GLY A 1158 -25.55 9.09 -13.23
C GLY A 1158 -24.10 8.60 -13.34
N ASN A 1159 -23.92 7.33 -13.73
CA ASN A 1159 -22.61 6.68 -13.81
C ASN A 1159 -21.67 7.30 -14.86
N LEU A 1160 -20.42 7.62 -14.49
CA LEU A 1160 -19.55 8.49 -15.30
C LEU A 1160 -18.81 7.85 -16.49
N ASN A 1161 -18.93 6.52 -16.71
CA ASN A 1161 -18.21 5.88 -17.83
C ASN A 1161 -18.70 6.36 -19.20
N GLY A 1162 -20.02 6.44 -19.40
CA GLY A 1162 -20.63 6.99 -20.61
C GLY A 1162 -20.21 8.46 -20.86
N PRO A 1163 -20.42 9.36 -19.90
CA PRO A 1163 -19.96 10.76 -19.96
C PRO A 1163 -18.48 10.92 -20.31
N THR A 1164 -17.60 10.10 -19.72
CA THR A 1164 -16.15 10.16 -19.99
C THR A 1164 -15.80 9.76 -21.42
N ILE A 1165 -16.47 8.74 -21.99
CA ILE A 1165 -16.30 8.33 -23.39
C ILE A 1165 -16.84 9.42 -24.33
N MET A 1166 -17.98 10.04 -24.01
CA MET A 1166 -18.53 11.16 -24.78
C MET A 1166 -17.58 12.36 -24.81
N VAL A 1167 -17.00 12.73 -23.67
CA VAL A 1167 -15.98 13.79 -23.57
C VAL A 1167 -14.80 13.49 -24.50
N ALA A 1168 -14.29 12.26 -24.51
CA ALA A 1168 -13.20 11.86 -25.39
C ALA A 1168 -13.56 11.84 -26.88
N GLU A 1169 -14.75 11.36 -27.25
CA GLU A 1169 -15.25 11.38 -28.64
C GLU A 1169 -15.37 12.79 -29.23
N LYS A 1170 -15.70 13.76 -28.38
CA LYS A 1170 -15.84 15.18 -28.72
C LYS A 1170 -14.51 15.91 -28.71
N ALA A 1171 -13.67 15.67 -27.69
CA ALA A 1171 -12.31 16.18 -27.64
C ALA A 1171 -11.48 15.71 -28.84
N ALA A 1172 -11.67 14.48 -29.33
CA ALA A 1172 -11.01 14.00 -30.54
C ALA A 1172 -11.29 14.88 -31.77
N ASP A 1173 -12.55 15.26 -32.01
CA ASP A 1173 -12.91 16.15 -33.12
C ASP A 1173 -12.29 17.55 -32.92
N ILE A 1174 -12.27 18.07 -31.69
CA ILE A 1174 -11.61 19.35 -31.34
C ILE A 1174 -10.10 19.30 -31.59
N ILE A 1175 -9.42 18.20 -31.25
CA ILE A 1175 -7.97 18.01 -31.42
C ILE A 1175 -7.60 17.87 -32.90
N ILE A 1176 -8.39 17.14 -33.68
CA ILE A 1176 -8.19 16.95 -35.13
C ILE A 1176 -8.54 18.23 -35.92
N GLY A 1177 -9.36 19.12 -35.35
CA GLY A 1177 -9.85 20.33 -36.03
C GLY A 1177 -11.10 20.07 -36.87
N ASN A 1178 -11.83 18.99 -36.59
CA ASN A 1178 -13.14 18.72 -37.20
C ASN A 1178 -14.19 19.74 -36.70
N PRO A 1179 -15.17 20.13 -37.53
CA PRO A 1179 -16.33 20.87 -37.04
C PRO A 1179 -17.11 20.02 -36.04
N PRO A 1180 -17.65 20.61 -34.95
CA PRO A 1180 -18.51 19.89 -34.02
C PRO A 1180 -19.71 19.23 -34.72
N LEU A 1181 -20.12 18.05 -34.25
CA LEU A 1181 -21.32 17.38 -34.77
C LEU A 1181 -22.56 18.28 -34.63
N PRO A 1182 -23.53 18.20 -35.57
CA PRO A 1182 -24.75 19.03 -35.53
C PRO A 1182 -25.52 18.86 -34.21
N ARG A 1183 -25.88 20.00 -33.59
CA ARG A 1183 -26.68 20.02 -32.36
C ARG A 1183 -27.95 19.20 -32.49
N SER A 1184 -28.21 18.36 -31.50
CA SER A 1184 -29.45 17.59 -31.44
C SER A 1184 -30.66 18.49 -31.26
N LYS A 1185 -31.80 18.04 -31.81
CA LYS A 1185 -33.14 18.61 -31.60
C LYS A 1185 -34.06 17.68 -30.81
N ALA A 1186 -33.51 16.57 -30.28
CA ALA A 1186 -34.28 15.63 -29.48
C ALA A 1186 -34.87 16.35 -28.25
N PRO A 1187 -36.18 16.20 -27.96
CA PRO A 1187 -36.78 16.81 -26.80
C PRO A 1187 -36.23 16.20 -25.50
N VAL A 1188 -36.45 16.88 -24.39
CA VAL A 1188 -36.13 16.38 -23.04
C VAL A 1188 -37.42 16.41 -22.25
N TYR A 1189 -37.73 15.33 -21.52
CA TYR A 1189 -38.87 15.28 -20.63
C TYR A 1189 -38.83 16.41 -19.60
N LYS A 1190 -40.01 16.92 -19.24
CA LYS A 1190 -40.19 17.85 -18.13
C LYS A 1190 -41.39 17.36 -17.32
N PRO A 1191 -41.30 17.33 -15.98
CA PRO A 1191 -42.45 16.96 -15.15
C PRO A 1191 -43.60 17.94 -15.36
N ILE A 1192 -44.84 17.43 -15.27
CA ILE A 1192 -46.07 18.21 -15.45
C ILE A 1192 -46.13 19.39 -14.45
N THR A 1193 -45.59 19.19 -13.25
CA THR A 1193 -45.43 20.24 -12.25
C THR A 1193 -44.20 20.00 -11.38
N LEU A 1194 -43.59 21.08 -10.91
CA LEU A 1194 -42.57 21.05 -9.86
C LEU A 1194 -43.16 21.19 -8.45
N LYS A 1195 -44.49 21.43 -8.32
CA LYS A 1195 -45.15 21.61 -7.01
C LYS A 1195 -45.27 20.31 -6.19
N THR A 1196 -45.06 19.16 -6.81
CA THR A 1196 -45.05 17.84 -6.18
C THR A 1196 -43.77 17.10 -6.54
N GLN A 1197 -43.39 16.14 -5.69
CA GLN A 1197 -42.24 15.25 -5.89
C GLN A 1197 -42.50 14.19 -6.98
N ARG A 1198 -43.76 13.76 -7.08
CA ARG A 1198 -44.33 12.80 -8.03
C ARG A 1198 -45.58 13.41 -8.67
#